data_AF-A0A2M7XB21-F1
#
_entry.id   AF-A0A2M7XB21-F1
#
_cell.length_a   1.000
_cell.length_b   1.000
_cell.length_c   1.000
_cell.angle_alpha   90.00
_cell.angle_beta   90.00
_cell.angle_gamma   90.00
#
_symmetry.space_group_name_H-M   'P 1'
#
loop_
_entity.id
_entity.type
_entity.pdbx_description
1 polymer ?
#
loop_
_entity_poly.entity_id
_entity_poly.type
_entity_poly.pdbx_seq_one_letter_code
_entity_poly.pdbx_strand_id
1 'polypeptide(L)'
;MGTFWSNIWKSLGVAVIISATVVAFSVRAATLSSGNDYVSTLQAGQAANHQLIFTTPSGISVGETVTITFASSFDTSSITEDDVDVTTSSGLTTAAVCGGGENMSVSIASDVLTLTSCNVAIASAAEVTIDIGTSATTSGTGTNQITNPSGSGTYFVTIAGTFGDSGSIALPIGGDDSVSVTGSFTNTTPGGETDGGGGTDTPDTAAPIISDIVVSEITTTSATISWTTSEAATSNVDYGETSAFELGTESSSSYRTAHSLSLSGLSEATAIYFQIRSSDIEGNEGTSSTQTFTTLDETAPVISNVEVTDVTTTTATITWDTDEPADSLVSYGLTTSYGSTEEDEDLAIEHSVTLTGLTEGTDYHFQVLSADSSSNQSYSDDETFTTESDEPPANVSALAVAEGDTSLSISWINPTDEDFAGVVVLICEGGYPEDESDASCTEVYDGSGTSVEATGLTNDVAYYVGVFAYDEAGQFASGALGTGTPSASGEEPPDTEEGPGEEPTDTGGEITCGDLICDESEDADSCPVDCSVGDTCGDGVCSDTEDIDSCPADCSEGEGEEEPTALGAEVGDLSVDDLSYWVAENTIELTPADTNAVDVLPTRTLRIQFPASELLTNVERVTLELDGDLYLMDLDETLVLYSTDVTTPDSIETYLIAIEVTYDDEATENVSSLLRVIAEGYVYQVIDGEEAIVPNVTVSLLEVVEDEPVVWDGSPYAQFNPTNTTSEGNIAWYVPNGTFMIQAEADGFDRATSSDEEISNNIMSPVIRMVRVEEEEEEPEPVIEPGGPTEVEPEGTEETETGEGAPAASVLSIILDSAAIEAVQEALEFVRGIPGVQEAAEISVPTLAVTAGASVVVLSVAFDFLPFLQYLFTAPILFFWRRKRKGYGVVYNAISKVPVDLAVVRLFRVTEEDEAQGRPGRLVKSRVTDKGGRYFFLVAAGRYRMTITKAGHQFPSEYLDREQVDGSFLDLYHGEAIDVSENDAVITANIPMDPSQAEKYQAPKNVLWRTRLRMIQHSVAILGVIASTVFAVIRPNAFSLGMVGVQVGVYLLARRLARPRKPISWGIVYDQGTGRPLSRVVARVFEPKYNKLLETQLTDSKGRYAFMLGPNQYYATFKKDGFEQQEIQPIDYTSKEEPEDFSQDLELRPEEGVQPPQESSEPNS
;
A
#
# COMPACT_ATOMS: atom_id res chain seq x y z
N MET A 1 31.62 -29.51 23.21
CA MET A 1 32.53 -28.35 23.38
C MET A 1 33.34 -28.06 22.12
N GLY A 2 33.78 -29.07 21.36
CA GLY A 2 34.50 -28.88 20.09
C GLY A 2 33.66 -28.31 18.93
N THR A 3 32.39 -28.68 18.80
CA THR A 3 31.48 -28.16 17.76
C THR A 3 31.09 -26.69 17.97
N PHE A 4 30.98 -26.25 19.24
CA PHE A 4 30.76 -24.83 19.56
C PHE A 4 31.97 -23.96 19.20
N TRP A 5 33.19 -24.49 19.36
CA TRP A 5 34.42 -23.80 18.93
C TRP A 5 34.67 -23.93 17.42
N SER A 6 34.25 -25.02 16.78
CA SER A 6 34.35 -25.20 15.32
C SER A 6 33.41 -24.27 14.56
N ASN A 7 32.16 -24.08 15.03
CA ASN A 7 31.23 -23.13 14.42
C ASN A 7 31.64 -21.68 14.70
N ILE A 8 32.28 -21.41 15.85
CA ILE A 8 32.95 -20.14 16.13
C ILE A 8 34.18 -19.95 15.23
N TRP A 9 34.94 -20.99 14.89
CA TRP A 9 36.10 -20.91 13.97
C TRP A 9 35.74 -20.93 12.48
N LYS A 10 34.59 -21.48 12.09
CA LYS A 10 34.04 -21.37 10.73
C LYS A 10 33.40 -19.98 10.54
N SER A 11 32.69 -19.44 11.55
CA SER A 11 32.23 -18.04 11.55
C SER A 11 33.35 -17.03 11.78
N LEU A 12 34.39 -17.34 12.55
CA LEU A 12 35.64 -16.57 12.59
C LEU A 12 36.48 -16.79 11.34
N GLY A 13 36.38 -17.91 10.64
CA GLY A 13 37.10 -18.17 9.39
C GLY A 13 36.53 -17.37 8.23
N VAL A 14 35.21 -17.27 8.16
CA VAL A 14 34.53 -16.32 7.26
C VAL A 14 34.76 -14.88 7.74
N ALA A 15 34.76 -14.61 9.06
CA ALA A 15 35.13 -13.28 9.55
C ALA A 15 36.63 -12.96 9.42
N VAL A 16 37.54 -13.94 9.25
CA VAL A 16 39.01 -13.78 9.09
C VAL A 16 39.42 -13.75 7.63
N ILE A 17 38.64 -14.34 6.73
CA ILE A 17 38.78 -14.12 5.28
C ILE A 17 38.00 -12.86 4.84
N ILE A 18 37.03 -12.39 5.65
CA ILE A 18 36.44 -11.03 5.53
C ILE A 18 37.14 -10.00 6.46
N SER A 19 38.18 -10.38 7.21
CA SER A 19 39.06 -9.41 7.91
C SER A 19 40.51 -9.38 7.40
N ALA A 20 40.73 -9.86 6.17
CA ALA A 20 41.89 -9.49 5.35
C ALA A 20 41.56 -8.46 4.25
N THR A 21 40.29 -8.13 4.03
CA THR A 21 39.85 -7.02 3.16
C THR A 21 38.55 -6.46 3.70
N VAL A 22 38.63 -5.58 4.70
CA VAL A 22 37.77 -4.41 4.99
C VAL A 22 38.27 -3.85 6.34
N VAL A 23 39.36 -3.09 6.33
CA VAL A 23 39.50 -1.79 7.03
C VAL A 23 40.55 -0.98 6.26
N ALA A 24 40.12 -0.47 5.11
CA ALA A 24 40.58 0.81 4.61
C ALA A 24 39.34 1.56 4.11
N PHE A 25 38.37 1.76 5.00
CA PHE A 25 37.40 2.81 4.76
C PHE A 25 38.05 4.14 5.15
N SER A 26 38.88 4.65 4.24
CA SER A 26 38.67 6.02 3.80
C SER A 26 37.63 5.96 2.68
N VAL A 27 36.35 5.71 3.03
CA VAL A 27 35.29 6.11 2.10
C VAL A 27 35.22 7.61 2.21
N ARG A 28 36.00 8.26 1.37
CA ARG A 28 35.56 9.50 0.79
C ARG A 28 35.21 9.18 -0.66
N ALA A 29 34.21 8.32 -0.84
CA ALA A 29 33.54 8.21 -2.12
C ALA A 29 32.32 9.12 -2.02
N ALA A 30 32.41 10.28 -2.64
CA ALA A 30 31.29 11.17 -2.85
C ALA A 30 30.99 11.23 -4.35
N THR A 31 29.74 11.48 -4.72
CA THR A 31 29.44 11.90 -6.08
C THR A 31 30.10 13.24 -6.33
N LEU A 32 30.69 13.45 -7.52
CA LEU A 32 31.26 14.76 -7.88
C LEU A 32 30.21 15.86 -7.65
N SER A 33 30.60 16.96 -6.99
CA SER A 33 29.65 18.02 -6.65
C SER A 33 29.30 18.90 -7.86
N SER A 34 30.14 18.88 -8.90
CA SER A 34 29.87 19.45 -10.23
C SER A 34 30.79 18.76 -11.26
N GLY A 35 30.35 18.70 -12.52
CA GLY A 35 31.12 18.14 -13.63
C GLY A 35 30.51 18.57 -14.96
N ASN A 36 31.30 19.25 -15.80
CA ASN A 36 30.90 19.74 -17.13
C ASN A 36 32.03 19.51 -18.13
N ASP A 37 31.69 19.36 -19.41
CA ASP A 37 32.65 19.30 -20.51
C ASP A 37 32.23 20.25 -21.63
N TYR A 38 33.09 21.23 -21.93
CA TYR A 38 32.90 22.19 -23.00
C TYR A 38 33.64 21.74 -24.25
N VAL A 39 32.87 21.32 -25.25
CA VAL A 39 33.36 20.83 -26.54
C VAL A 39 33.37 21.95 -27.58
N SER A 40 34.44 22.04 -28.38
CA SER A 40 34.55 23.09 -29.39
C SER A 40 33.62 22.91 -30.61
N THR A 41 33.10 21.71 -30.81
CA THR A 41 32.03 21.41 -31.79
C THR A 41 31.25 20.18 -31.34
N LEU A 42 29.93 20.18 -31.55
CA LEU A 42 29.05 19.05 -31.27
C LEU A 42 28.74 18.24 -32.53
N GLN A 43 29.36 18.57 -33.67
CA GLN A 43 29.14 17.87 -34.93
C GLN A 43 29.68 16.43 -34.86
N ALA A 44 28.85 15.48 -35.32
CA ALA A 44 29.20 14.08 -35.38
C ALA A 44 30.41 13.84 -36.30
N GLY A 45 31.37 13.05 -35.83
CA GLY A 45 32.58 12.68 -36.58
C GLY A 45 33.60 13.81 -36.78
N GLN A 46 33.44 14.97 -36.14
CA GLN A 46 34.42 16.07 -36.20
C GLN A 46 35.38 16.04 -34.99
N ALA A 47 36.60 16.52 -35.21
CA ALA A 47 37.59 16.66 -34.15
C ALA A 47 37.30 17.91 -33.30
N ALA A 48 37.27 17.73 -31.97
CA ALA A 48 36.90 18.75 -31.00
C ALA A 48 37.96 18.88 -29.89
N ASN A 49 38.16 20.10 -29.40
CA ASN A 49 38.78 20.34 -28.10
C ASN A 49 37.74 20.09 -27.01
N HIS A 50 38.18 19.55 -25.88
CA HIS A 50 37.36 19.35 -24.69
C HIS A 50 37.93 20.16 -23.53
N GLN A 51 37.07 20.71 -22.69
CA GLN A 51 37.46 21.36 -21.44
C GLN A 51 36.56 20.81 -20.35
N LEU A 52 37.10 19.86 -19.59
CA LEU A 52 36.39 19.22 -18.49
C LEU A 52 36.62 19.99 -17.20
N ILE A 53 35.56 20.40 -16.53
CA ILE A 53 35.60 21.13 -15.27
C ILE A 53 34.78 20.36 -14.26
N PHE A 54 35.40 19.90 -13.17
CA PHE A 54 34.68 19.19 -12.11
C PHE A 54 35.21 19.53 -10.72
N THR A 55 34.35 19.41 -9.71
CA THR A 55 34.71 19.65 -8.30
C THR A 55 34.71 18.34 -7.53
N THR A 56 35.84 18.02 -6.90
CA THR A 56 36.00 16.82 -6.05
C THR A 56 35.64 17.16 -4.60
N PRO A 57 34.54 16.61 -4.02
CA PRO A 57 34.21 16.84 -2.61
C PRO A 57 35.28 16.30 -1.65
N SER A 58 36.00 15.28 -2.07
CA SER A 58 36.91 14.52 -1.21
C SER A 58 38.36 15.00 -1.27
N GLY A 59 38.75 15.63 -2.39
CA GLY A 59 40.12 16.02 -2.71
C GLY A 59 40.93 14.86 -3.31
N ILE A 60 42.05 15.16 -3.95
CA ILE A 60 42.95 14.16 -4.56
C ILE A 60 44.31 14.26 -3.85
N SER A 61 44.68 13.23 -3.11
CA SER A 61 45.96 13.15 -2.41
C SER A 61 47.11 12.85 -3.37
N VAL A 62 48.34 13.17 -2.96
CA VAL A 62 49.55 12.78 -3.72
C VAL A 62 49.61 11.27 -3.86
N GLY A 63 49.73 10.77 -5.09
CA GLY A 63 49.74 9.35 -5.46
C GLY A 63 48.38 8.79 -5.88
N GLU A 64 47.29 9.53 -5.71
CA GLU A 64 45.96 9.12 -6.18
C GLU A 64 45.77 9.45 -7.67
N THR A 65 44.87 8.71 -8.31
CA THR A 65 44.60 8.74 -9.74
C THR A 65 43.18 9.25 -10.02
N VAL A 66 43.05 10.07 -11.05
CA VAL A 66 41.78 10.43 -11.69
C VAL A 66 41.74 9.77 -13.06
N THR A 67 40.63 9.13 -13.38
CA THR A 67 40.40 8.35 -14.57
C THR A 67 39.20 8.93 -15.28
N ILE A 68 39.39 9.40 -16.51
CA ILE A 68 38.35 9.93 -17.39
C ILE A 68 38.15 8.93 -18.50
N THR A 69 36.95 8.39 -18.60
CA THR A 69 36.57 7.38 -19.59
C THR A 69 35.59 8.01 -20.56
N PHE A 70 36.00 8.16 -21.81
CA PHE A 70 35.10 8.50 -22.91
C PHE A 70 34.38 7.24 -23.36
N ALA A 71 33.15 7.37 -23.85
CA ALA A 71 32.48 6.26 -24.54
C ALA A 71 33.35 5.78 -25.71
N SER A 72 33.39 4.47 -25.97
CA SER A 72 34.26 3.85 -26.99
C SER A 72 34.00 4.33 -28.43
N SER A 73 32.92 5.09 -28.63
CA SER A 73 32.58 5.75 -29.88
C SER A 73 33.39 7.04 -30.15
N PHE A 74 34.06 7.62 -29.14
CA PHE A 74 35.00 8.73 -29.30
C PHE A 74 36.39 8.20 -29.68
N ASP A 75 37.06 8.81 -30.66
CA ASP A 75 38.44 8.45 -30.99
C ASP A 75 39.43 9.30 -30.18
N THR A 76 39.99 8.70 -29.14
CA THR A 76 41.00 9.31 -28.25
C THR A 76 42.44 8.91 -28.62
N SER A 77 42.63 8.06 -29.63
CA SER A 77 43.90 7.39 -29.92
C SER A 77 45.05 8.31 -30.35
N SER A 78 44.70 9.53 -30.79
CA SER A 78 45.66 10.55 -31.22
C SER A 78 46.16 11.47 -30.09
N ILE A 79 45.53 11.42 -28.91
CA ILE A 79 45.89 12.29 -27.78
C ILE A 79 47.18 11.79 -27.12
N THR A 80 48.05 12.72 -26.75
CA THR A 80 49.28 12.49 -26.00
C THR A 80 49.33 13.40 -24.76
N GLU A 81 50.33 13.23 -23.88
CA GLU A 81 50.50 14.08 -22.69
C GLU A 81 50.63 15.58 -23.03
N ASP A 82 51.20 15.91 -24.19
CA ASP A 82 51.36 17.29 -24.67
C ASP A 82 50.02 17.94 -25.07
N ASP A 83 48.98 17.13 -25.26
CA ASP A 83 47.62 17.55 -25.63
C ASP A 83 46.70 17.69 -24.41
N VAL A 84 47.22 17.51 -23.18
CA VAL A 84 46.42 17.55 -21.94
C VAL A 84 47.06 18.46 -20.90
N ASP A 85 46.35 19.53 -20.55
CA ASP A 85 46.68 20.40 -19.43
C ASP A 85 45.74 20.16 -18.26
N VAL A 86 46.29 20.18 -17.05
CA VAL A 86 45.52 20.12 -15.81
C VAL A 86 45.76 21.40 -15.04
N THR A 87 44.70 22.12 -14.73
CA THR A 87 44.78 23.34 -13.92
C THR A 87 43.92 23.19 -12.67
N THR A 88 44.50 23.66 -11.56
CA THR A 88 43.77 24.03 -10.36
C THR A 88 44.03 25.53 -10.14
N SER A 89 43.53 26.15 -9.07
CA SER A 89 43.61 27.61 -8.81
C SER A 89 44.98 28.29 -9.04
N SER A 90 46.07 27.54 -9.16
CA SER A 90 47.30 27.93 -9.89
C SER A 90 47.79 26.75 -10.76
N GLY A 91 47.94 26.96 -12.07
CA GLY A 91 48.21 25.90 -13.08
C GLY A 91 49.28 24.87 -12.70
N LEU A 92 49.04 23.60 -13.03
CA LEU A 92 49.89 22.46 -12.72
C LEU A 92 50.60 21.98 -14.00
N THR A 93 51.87 21.61 -13.91
CA THR A 93 52.59 21.04 -15.07
C THR A 93 52.34 19.55 -15.20
N THR A 94 52.10 19.06 -16.42
CA THR A 94 51.86 17.63 -16.75
C THR A 94 53.09 16.95 -17.38
N ALA A 95 53.22 15.63 -17.25
CA ALA A 95 54.26 14.80 -17.88
C ALA A 95 53.82 13.33 -18.09
N ALA A 96 54.54 12.54 -18.90
CA ALA A 96 54.24 11.10 -19.10
C ALA A 96 54.22 10.25 -17.82
N VAL A 97 55.13 10.53 -16.88
CA VAL A 97 55.39 9.70 -15.69
C VAL A 97 55.83 10.57 -14.52
N CYS A 98 55.49 10.19 -13.29
CA CYS A 98 55.90 10.86 -12.04
C CYS A 98 57.41 10.69 -11.74
N GLY A 99 58.29 11.22 -12.60
CA GLY A 99 59.74 11.07 -12.51
C GLY A 99 60.54 12.38 -12.48
N GLY A 100 59.89 13.53 -12.64
CA GLY A 100 60.50 14.87 -12.68
C GLY A 100 59.85 15.88 -11.73
N GLY A 101 60.08 17.18 -11.97
CA GLY A 101 59.57 18.28 -11.14
C GLY A 101 58.10 18.65 -11.38
N GLU A 102 57.40 17.88 -12.21
CA GLU A 102 56.03 18.10 -12.66
C GLU A 102 54.99 17.67 -11.63
N ASN A 103 53.80 18.27 -11.68
CA ASN A 103 52.80 18.13 -10.62
C ASN A 103 51.83 16.97 -10.85
N MET A 104 51.53 16.66 -12.11
CA MET A 104 50.60 15.60 -12.53
C MET A 104 51.24 14.74 -13.62
N SER A 105 50.94 13.44 -13.67
CA SER A 105 51.26 12.61 -14.83
C SER A 105 50.03 12.24 -15.63
N VAL A 106 50.14 12.18 -16.95
CA VAL A 106 49.04 11.83 -17.89
C VAL A 106 49.40 10.55 -18.63
N SER A 107 48.46 9.61 -18.70
CA SER A 107 48.60 8.39 -19.51
C SER A 107 47.27 8.05 -20.16
N ILE A 108 47.29 7.50 -21.38
CA ILE A 108 46.07 7.22 -22.16
C ILE A 108 46.12 5.77 -22.65
N ALA A 109 45.06 5.01 -22.38
CA ALA A 109 44.91 3.65 -22.86
C ALA A 109 43.43 3.32 -23.08
N SER A 110 43.07 2.84 -24.28
CA SER A 110 41.74 2.31 -24.59
C SER A 110 40.58 3.22 -24.13
N ASP A 111 40.57 4.48 -24.60
CA ASP A 111 39.56 5.50 -24.29
C ASP A 111 39.50 5.97 -22.83
N VAL A 112 40.49 5.56 -22.04
CA VAL A 112 40.68 5.95 -20.66
C VAL A 112 41.92 6.84 -20.51
N LEU A 113 41.69 8.10 -20.15
CA LEU A 113 42.71 9.05 -19.73
C LEU A 113 42.94 8.92 -18.22
N THR A 114 44.13 8.53 -17.80
CA THR A 114 44.50 8.43 -16.38
C THR A 114 45.51 9.51 -15.99
N LEU A 115 45.09 10.37 -15.07
CA LEU A 115 45.89 11.39 -14.42
C LEU A 115 46.34 10.90 -13.05
N THR A 116 47.60 11.10 -12.67
CA THR A 116 48.10 10.77 -11.31
C THR A 116 48.71 12.00 -10.68
N SER A 117 48.31 12.32 -9.45
CA SER A 117 48.95 13.39 -8.68
C SER A 117 50.34 12.96 -8.22
N CYS A 118 51.39 13.64 -8.70
CA CYS A 118 52.77 13.25 -8.41
C CYS A 118 53.34 13.97 -7.20
N ASN A 119 53.17 15.30 -7.13
CA ASN A 119 53.87 16.15 -6.16
C ASN A 119 52.95 17.14 -5.42
N VAL A 120 51.68 17.28 -5.84
CA VAL A 120 50.74 18.26 -5.29
C VAL A 120 49.38 17.62 -5.05
N ALA A 121 48.94 17.63 -3.79
CA ALA A 121 47.57 17.25 -3.45
C ALA A 121 46.59 18.36 -3.87
N ILE A 122 45.46 17.95 -4.43
CA ILE A 122 44.32 18.81 -4.75
C ILE A 122 43.38 18.78 -3.55
N ALA A 123 43.05 19.94 -3.00
CA ALA A 123 42.23 20.02 -1.78
C ALA A 123 40.78 19.55 -2.02
N SER A 124 40.12 19.12 -0.96
CA SER A 124 38.67 18.85 -0.99
C SER A 124 37.88 20.11 -1.38
N ALA A 125 36.84 19.92 -2.17
CA ALA A 125 36.03 20.96 -2.82
C ALA A 125 36.81 21.87 -3.80
N ALA A 126 37.97 21.44 -4.29
CA ALA A 126 38.68 22.15 -5.35
C ALA A 126 38.10 21.82 -6.72
N GLU A 127 37.97 22.84 -7.55
CA GLU A 127 37.67 22.71 -8.98
C GLU A 127 38.94 22.30 -9.73
N VAL A 128 38.80 21.27 -10.57
CA VAL A 128 39.83 20.74 -11.45
C VAL A 128 39.39 20.97 -12.87
N THR A 129 40.20 21.69 -13.64
CA THR A 129 39.97 21.95 -15.06
C THR A 129 40.99 21.17 -15.88
N ILE A 130 40.52 20.43 -16.88
CA ILE A 130 41.31 19.61 -17.77
C ILE A 130 41.02 20.04 -19.20
N ASP A 131 42.02 20.67 -19.83
CA ASP A 131 41.95 21.05 -21.23
C ASP A 131 42.57 19.94 -22.07
N ILE A 132 41.79 19.40 -23.00
CA ILE A 132 42.23 18.35 -23.93
C ILE A 132 42.13 18.89 -25.35
N GLY A 133 43.25 18.86 -26.04
CA GLY A 133 43.36 19.15 -27.47
C GLY A 133 44.27 20.34 -27.78
N THR A 134 43.99 21.05 -28.86
CA THR A 134 44.76 22.24 -29.28
C THR A 134 44.64 23.44 -28.32
N SER A 135 43.72 23.38 -27.35
CA SER A 135 43.58 24.34 -26.26
C SER A 135 44.59 24.15 -25.13
N ALA A 136 45.24 22.98 -25.03
CA ALA A 136 46.31 22.73 -24.07
C ALA A 136 47.60 23.47 -24.49
N THR A 137 48.04 24.46 -23.70
CA THR A 137 49.16 25.36 -24.01
C THR A 137 50.15 25.58 -22.87
N THR A 138 49.88 25.01 -21.70
CA THR A 138 50.59 25.25 -20.43
C THR A 138 51.73 24.24 -20.22
N SER A 139 51.51 22.98 -20.56
CA SER A 139 52.49 21.89 -20.39
C SER A 139 53.11 21.42 -21.72
N GLY A 140 52.57 21.88 -22.85
CA GLY A 140 53.02 21.56 -24.21
C GLY A 140 52.39 22.49 -25.26
N THR A 141 52.54 22.17 -26.55
CA THR A 141 51.70 22.75 -27.61
C THR A 141 50.74 21.68 -28.07
N GLY A 142 49.52 21.66 -27.52
CA GLY A 142 48.47 20.74 -27.95
C GLY A 142 48.29 20.79 -29.47
N THR A 143 48.35 19.63 -30.10
CA THR A 143 48.34 19.47 -31.56
C THR A 143 47.28 18.49 -32.06
N ASN A 144 46.81 17.59 -31.21
CA ASN A 144 45.77 16.61 -31.53
C ASN A 144 44.44 16.98 -30.83
N GLN A 145 43.33 16.37 -31.24
CA GLN A 145 41.97 16.64 -30.74
C GLN A 145 41.20 15.32 -30.68
N ILE A 146 40.21 15.20 -29.79
CA ILE A 146 39.36 14.00 -29.71
C ILE A 146 38.35 14.07 -30.86
N THR A 147 38.11 12.95 -31.56
CA THR A 147 37.07 12.92 -32.61
C THR A 147 35.74 12.45 -32.04
N ASN A 148 34.69 13.25 -32.25
CA ASN A 148 33.32 12.93 -31.82
C ASN A 148 32.80 11.66 -32.52
N PRO A 149 31.87 10.92 -31.88
CA PRO A 149 31.13 9.81 -32.48
C PRO A 149 30.47 10.18 -33.81
N SER A 150 30.37 9.22 -34.73
CA SER A 150 29.71 9.42 -36.02
C SER A 150 28.18 9.39 -35.95
N GLY A 151 27.61 8.84 -34.87
CA GLY A 151 26.17 8.86 -34.59
C GLY A 151 25.77 10.11 -33.79
N SER A 152 24.59 10.65 -34.07
CA SER A 152 23.98 11.68 -33.24
C SER A 152 23.28 11.04 -32.04
N GLY A 153 23.49 11.56 -30.83
CA GLY A 153 22.94 11.02 -29.60
C GLY A 153 23.63 11.61 -28.36
N THR A 154 23.11 11.29 -27.18
CA THR A 154 23.74 11.68 -25.91
C THR A 154 24.73 10.62 -25.48
N TYR A 155 26.00 10.98 -25.36
CA TYR A 155 27.07 10.10 -24.90
C TYR A 155 27.56 10.53 -23.52
N PHE A 156 28.21 9.64 -22.78
CA PHE A 156 28.67 9.94 -21.42
C PHE A 156 30.20 9.93 -21.32
N VAL A 157 30.74 10.89 -20.57
CA VAL A 157 32.13 10.90 -20.12
C VAL A 157 32.13 10.67 -18.62
N THR A 158 32.76 9.59 -18.18
CA THR A 158 32.77 9.20 -16.76
C THR A 158 34.08 9.58 -16.11
N ILE A 159 34.01 10.21 -14.94
CA ILE A 159 35.17 10.59 -14.13
C ILE A 159 35.11 9.76 -12.85
N ALA A 160 36.16 8.98 -12.60
CA ALA A 160 36.31 8.14 -11.40
C ALA A 160 37.80 8.04 -11.03
N GLY A 161 38.17 7.22 -10.05
CA GLY A 161 39.58 6.93 -9.79
C GLY A 161 39.86 6.45 -8.38
N THR A 162 41.13 6.37 -8.02
CA THR A 162 41.55 5.89 -6.67
C THR A 162 41.33 6.93 -5.57
N PHE A 163 41.05 8.20 -5.94
CA PHE A 163 40.67 9.26 -5.00
C PHE A 163 39.24 9.13 -4.46
N GLY A 164 38.43 8.22 -5.02
CA GLY A 164 37.17 7.78 -4.46
C GLY A 164 35.92 8.48 -5.00
N ASP A 165 36.00 9.71 -5.50
CA ASP A 165 34.81 10.37 -6.08
C ASP A 165 34.52 9.87 -7.50
N SER A 166 33.23 9.86 -7.85
CA SER A 166 32.77 9.45 -9.18
C SER A 166 31.61 10.31 -9.70
N GLY A 167 31.52 10.49 -11.02
CA GLY A 167 30.40 11.14 -11.69
C GLY A 167 30.48 10.99 -13.20
N SER A 168 29.37 11.24 -13.90
CA SER A 168 29.29 11.15 -15.36
C SER A 168 28.72 12.44 -15.94
N ILE A 169 29.27 12.87 -17.07
CA ILE A 169 28.88 14.08 -17.80
C ILE A 169 28.20 13.65 -19.10
N ALA A 170 27.01 14.15 -19.36
CA ALA A 170 26.27 13.90 -20.60
C ALA A 170 26.70 14.88 -21.70
N LEU A 171 26.99 14.37 -22.89
CA LEU A 171 27.44 15.10 -24.08
C LEU A 171 26.51 14.82 -25.27
N PRO A 172 25.66 15.78 -25.67
CA PRO A 172 24.79 15.62 -26.83
C PRO A 172 25.55 15.88 -28.15
N ILE A 173 25.81 14.83 -28.91
CA ILE A 173 26.47 14.89 -30.23
C ILE A 173 25.40 14.94 -31.33
N GLY A 174 25.54 15.86 -32.29
CA GLY A 174 24.63 16.01 -33.44
C GLY A 174 23.82 17.31 -33.51
N GLY A 175 24.10 18.31 -32.66
CA GLY A 175 23.43 19.62 -32.66
C GLY A 175 24.15 20.73 -33.47
N ASP A 176 23.48 21.87 -33.67
CA ASP A 176 24.09 23.10 -34.24
C ASP A 176 25.09 23.71 -33.22
N ASP A 177 26.28 24.13 -33.66
CA ASP A 177 27.36 24.70 -32.81
C ASP A 177 26.99 26.06 -32.15
N SER A 178 25.71 26.45 -32.14
CA SER A 178 25.20 27.73 -31.65
C SER A 178 24.18 27.64 -30.50
N VAL A 179 23.99 26.47 -29.89
CA VAL A 179 23.24 26.34 -28.63
C VAL A 179 24.05 25.51 -27.63
N SER A 180 24.76 26.19 -26.74
CA SER A 180 25.35 25.55 -25.57
C SER A 180 24.24 25.25 -24.56
N VAL A 181 23.75 24.02 -24.52
CA VAL A 181 23.08 23.50 -23.33
C VAL A 181 24.13 23.44 -22.24
N THR A 182 24.08 24.39 -21.30
CA THR A 182 24.97 24.40 -20.14
C THR A 182 24.11 24.16 -18.92
N GLY A 183 24.09 22.93 -18.41
CA GLY A 183 23.82 22.72 -17.00
C GLY A 183 25.06 23.18 -16.24
N SER A 184 25.09 24.42 -15.74
CA SER A 184 26.22 24.92 -14.96
C SER A 184 25.89 24.93 -13.48
N PHE A 185 26.51 24.04 -12.71
CA PHE A 185 26.88 24.37 -11.33
C PHE A 185 28.25 25.03 -11.38
N THR A 186 28.30 26.36 -11.28
CA THR A 186 29.53 27.08 -10.93
C THR A 186 29.23 28.03 -9.78
N ASN A 187 29.77 27.70 -8.62
CA ASN A 187 30.10 28.69 -7.61
C ASN A 187 31.58 29.04 -7.83
N THR A 188 31.85 30.01 -8.68
CA THR A 188 33.12 30.72 -8.60
C THR A 188 32.97 31.81 -7.53
N THR A 189 33.82 31.77 -6.51
CA THR A 189 34.21 33.01 -5.83
C THR A 189 35.69 33.26 -6.11
N PRO A 190 36.05 34.41 -6.69
CA PRO A 190 37.45 34.83 -6.88
C PRO A 190 38.08 35.38 -5.60
N GLY A 191 39.40 35.22 -5.49
CA GLY A 191 40.29 36.07 -4.68
C GLY A 191 41.71 35.49 -4.69
N GLY A 192 42.63 35.96 -5.53
CA GLY A 192 43.45 37.19 -5.40
C GLY A 192 44.89 36.74 -5.08
N GLU A 193 46.01 37.23 -5.62
CA GLU A 193 46.47 38.48 -6.25
C GLU A 193 47.86 38.12 -6.86
N THR A 194 48.38 38.69 -7.95
CA THR A 194 48.97 40.04 -8.05
C THR A 194 49.25 40.42 -9.52
N ASP A 195 48.82 41.61 -9.95
CA ASP A 195 49.69 42.75 -10.30
C ASP A 195 48.99 43.72 -11.28
N GLY A 196 48.79 44.96 -10.82
CA GLY A 196 48.86 46.18 -11.62
C GLY A 196 47.73 46.51 -12.62
N GLY A 197 46.76 47.34 -12.20
CA GLY A 197 46.07 48.25 -13.13
C GLY A 197 44.74 48.79 -12.63
N GLY A 198 44.69 50.06 -12.23
CA GLY A 198 43.47 50.71 -11.74
C GLY A 198 42.35 50.84 -12.78
N GLY A 199 41.15 50.44 -12.38
CA GLY A 199 39.87 50.75 -13.00
C GLY A 199 38.85 51.02 -11.88
N THR A 200 38.02 52.03 -12.05
CA THR A 200 37.00 52.42 -11.07
C THR A 200 35.79 51.50 -11.17
N ASP A 201 35.55 50.67 -10.14
CA ASP A 201 34.35 49.85 -10.02
C ASP A 201 33.12 50.74 -9.76
N THR A 202 32.15 50.66 -10.66
CA THR A 202 30.78 51.08 -10.40
C THR A 202 30.09 50.00 -9.57
N PRO A 203 29.46 50.32 -8.42
CA PRO A 203 28.79 49.32 -7.59
C PRO A 203 27.63 48.66 -8.34
N ASP A 204 27.42 47.37 -8.09
CA ASP A 204 26.30 46.62 -8.66
C ASP A 204 24.97 47.24 -8.20
N THR A 205 24.04 47.32 -9.14
CA THR A 205 22.70 47.87 -8.95
C THR A 205 21.61 46.98 -9.55
N ALA A 206 21.97 45.84 -10.14
CA ALA A 206 21.02 44.85 -10.62
C ALA A 206 20.54 43.99 -9.45
N ALA A 207 19.27 43.61 -9.46
CA ALA A 207 18.72 42.65 -8.51
C ALA A 207 18.79 41.24 -9.11
N PRO A 208 18.90 40.19 -8.28
CA PRO A 208 18.92 38.82 -8.75
C PRO A 208 17.60 38.45 -9.46
N ILE A 209 17.69 37.89 -10.66
CA ILE A 209 16.54 37.36 -11.41
C ILE A 209 16.26 35.95 -10.90
N ILE A 210 15.03 35.68 -10.48
CA ILE A 210 14.58 34.37 -9.98
C ILE A 210 13.98 33.54 -11.14
N SER A 211 14.39 32.28 -11.26
CA SER A 211 13.96 31.33 -12.30
C SER A 211 13.81 29.90 -11.75
N ASP A 212 13.31 28.98 -12.59
CA ASP A 212 13.22 27.52 -12.32
C ASP A 212 12.56 27.16 -10.99
N ILE A 213 11.43 27.80 -10.68
CA ILE A 213 10.76 27.56 -9.42
C ILE A 213 9.99 26.22 -9.50
N VAL A 214 10.33 25.29 -8.62
CA VAL A 214 9.73 23.95 -8.54
C VAL A 214 9.29 23.66 -7.10
N VAL A 215 8.08 23.12 -6.96
CA VAL A 215 7.55 22.58 -5.69
C VAL A 215 7.65 21.06 -5.76
N SER A 216 8.25 20.43 -4.75
CA SER A 216 8.42 18.98 -4.65
C SER A 216 8.17 18.49 -3.23
N GLU A 217 8.17 17.18 -3.03
CA GLU A 217 8.01 16.55 -1.69
C GLU A 217 6.77 17.07 -0.94
N ILE A 218 5.68 17.31 -1.66
CA ILE A 218 4.42 17.76 -1.09
C ILE A 218 3.84 16.62 -0.25
N THR A 219 3.55 16.89 1.01
CA THR A 219 2.84 16.01 1.94
C THR A 219 1.56 16.70 2.41
N THR A 220 0.82 16.08 3.32
CA THR A 220 -0.34 16.70 3.99
C THR A 220 0.03 17.95 4.80
N THR A 221 1.31 18.12 5.23
CA THR A 221 1.72 19.22 6.12
C THR A 221 3.04 19.93 5.76
N SER A 222 3.66 19.56 4.63
CA SER A 222 4.95 20.12 4.20
C SER A 222 5.11 20.15 2.69
N ALA A 223 6.02 20.98 2.19
CA ALA A 223 6.48 20.95 0.80
C ALA A 223 7.89 21.56 0.69
N THR A 224 8.66 21.17 -0.32
CA THR A 224 9.98 21.72 -0.61
C THR A 224 9.92 22.65 -1.83
N ILE A 225 10.36 23.89 -1.66
CA ILE A 225 10.43 24.91 -2.72
C ILE A 225 11.87 25.05 -3.17
N SER A 226 12.12 24.87 -4.46
CA SER A 226 13.44 25.03 -5.08
C SER A 226 13.41 26.03 -6.23
N TRP A 227 14.47 26.81 -6.41
CA TRP A 227 14.59 27.82 -7.47
C TRP A 227 16.06 28.19 -7.74
N THR A 228 16.28 28.90 -8.84
CA THR A 228 17.59 29.44 -9.23
C THR A 228 17.58 30.97 -9.28
N THR A 229 18.75 31.59 -9.16
CA THR A 229 18.95 33.03 -9.36
C THR A 229 20.08 33.32 -10.34
N SER A 230 19.99 34.43 -11.07
CA SER A 230 21.01 34.88 -12.04
C SER A 230 22.37 35.21 -11.43
N GLU A 231 22.43 35.41 -10.11
CA GLU A 231 23.61 35.72 -9.32
C GLU A 231 23.46 35.20 -7.89
N ALA A 232 24.55 35.16 -7.12
CA ALA A 232 24.52 34.60 -5.77
C ALA A 232 23.68 35.48 -4.83
N ALA A 233 22.58 34.94 -4.31
CA ALA A 233 21.62 35.66 -3.49
C ALA A 233 21.21 34.88 -2.22
N THR A 234 20.50 35.52 -1.29
CA THR A 234 19.91 34.86 -0.12
C THR A 234 18.64 34.08 -0.50
N SER A 235 18.25 33.12 0.34
CA SER A 235 16.99 32.39 0.17
C SER A 235 15.94 32.88 1.14
N ASN A 236 14.82 33.41 0.64
CA ASN A 236 13.65 33.72 1.45
C ASN A 236 12.37 33.28 0.72
N VAL A 237 11.49 32.56 1.41
CA VAL A 237 10.16 32.17 0.92
C VAL A 237 9.13 32.69 1.91
N ASP A 238 8.28 33.63 1.47
CA ASP A 238 7.10 34.03 2.21
C ASP A 238 5.92 33.16 1.78
N TYR A 239 5.13 32.67 2.72
CA TYR A 239 4.04 31.73 2.43
C TYR A 239 2.83 31.94 3.36
N GLY A 240 1.66 31.54 2.88
CA GLY A 240 0.38 31.63 3.58
C GLY A 240 -0.73 30.85 2.87
N GLU A 241 -1.87 30.70 3.52
CA GLU A 241 -3.11 30.17 2.91
C GLU A 241 -3.77 31.24 2.02
N THR A 242 -3.29 32.48 2.08
CA THR A 242 -3.67 33.57 1.19
C THR A 242 -2.46 34.27 0.60
N SER A 243 -2.67 35.09 -0.43
CA SER A 243 -1.64 35.97 -1.00
C SER A 243 -1.12 37.07 -0.03
N ALA A 244 -1.58 37.08 1.22
CA ALA A 244 -1.02 37.92 2.29
C ALA A 244 0.18 37.28 3.01
N PHE A 245 0.49 36.00 2.74
CA PHE A 245 1.63 35.27 3.29
C PHE A 245 1.69 35.28 4.83
N GLU A 246 0.55 35.07 5.48
CA GLU A 246 0.38 35.21 6.93
C GLU A 246 1.03 34.10 7.77
N LEU A 247 1.41 32.97 7.16
CA LEU A 247 2.09 31.87 7.85
C LEU A 247 3.57 32.20 8.12
N GLY A 248 4.18 33.09 7.33
CA GLY A 248 5.46 33.72 7.64
C GLY A 248 6.52 33.54 6.54
N THR A 249 7.78 33.56 6.95
CA THR A 249 8.94 33.53 6.06
C THR A 249 9.92 32.44 6.49
N GLU A 250 10.21 31.49 5.60
CA GLU A 250 11.38 30.61 5.73
C GLU A 250 12.59 31.24 5.07
N SER A 251 13.76 31.16 5.70
CA SER A 251 14.96 31.82 5.16
C SER A 251 16.27 31.11 5.44
N SER A 252 17.22 31.28 4.51
CA SER A 252 18.63 30.90 4.66
C SER A 252 19.52 32.06 4.21
N SER A 253 20.49 32.42 5.05
CA SER A 253 21.36 33.57 4.85
C SER A 253 22.63 33.26 4.02
N SER A 254 22.68 32.11 3.35
CA SER A 254 23.81 31.74 2.48
C SER A 254 23.59 32.26 1.06
N TYR A 255 24.59 32.95 0.51
CA TYR A 255 24.60 33.40 -0.88
C TYR A 255 24.87 32.22 -1.82
N ARG A 256 23.90 31.88 -2.66
CA ARG A 256 23.97 30.78 -3.64
C ARG A 256 23.15 31.16 -4.88
N THR A 257 23.32 30.43 -5.98
CA THR A 257 22.53 30.56 -7.21
C THR A 257 21.47 29.47 -7.36
N ALA A 258 21.55 28.42 -6.54
CA ALA A 258 20.55 27.36 -6.43
C ALA A 258 20.07 27.28 -4.97
N HIS A 259 18.75 27.26 -4.81
CA HIS A 259 18.10 27.39 -3.52
C HIS A 259 17.10 26.25 -3.33
N SER A 260 16.94 25.84 -2.07
CA SER A 260 15.94 24.87 -1.65
C SER A 260 15.58 25.18 -0.20
N LEU A 261 14.28 25.32 0.09
CA LEU A 261 13.72 25.51 1.43
C LEU A 261 12.49 24.63 1.61
N SER A 262 12.42 23.92 2.74
CA SER A 262 11.24 23.14 3.10
C SER A 262 10.30 23.93 4.00
N LEU A 263 9.04 24.02 3.61
CA LEU A 263 7.93 24.56 4.39
C LEU A 263 7.33 23.44 5.24
N SER A 264 6.95 23.73 6.49
CA SER A 264 6.39 22.74 7.41
C SER A 264 5.29 23.33 8.27
N GLY A 265 4.39 22.49 8.79
CA GLY A 265 3.26 22.95 9.59
C GLY A 265 2.14 23.59 8.75
N LEU A 266 2.01 23.15 7.50
CA LEU A 266 0.91 23.51 6.61
C LEU A 266 -0.35 22.71 6.98
N SER A 267 -1.51 23.25 6.63
CA SER A 267 -2.81 22.58 6.75
C SER A 267 -2.99 21.59 5.58
N GLU A 268 -3.67 20.47 5.80
CA GLU A 268 -3.96 19.46 4.77
C GLU A 268 -5.01 19.97 3.76
N ALA A 269 -5.04 19.41 2.55
CA ALA A 269 -5.94 19.78 1.46
C ALA A 269 -6.06 21.31 1.20
N THR A 270 -5.03 22.09 1.55
CA THR A 270 -5.10 23.55 1.60
C THR A 270 -4.22 24.17 0.54
N ALA A 271 -4.76 25.12 -0.22
CA ALA A 271 -4.00 25.91 -1.17
C ALA A 271 -3.04 26.87 -0.44
N ILE A 272 -1.74 26.70 -0.67
CA ILE A 272 -0.67 27.51 -0.09
C ILE A 272 -0.12 28.44 -1.16
N TYR A 273 -0.25 29.74 -0.91
CA TYR A 273 0.33 30.81 -1.69
C TYR A 273 1.74 31.12 -1.18
N PHE A 274 2.71 31.24 -2.07
CA PHE A 274 4.06 31.62 -1.71
C PHE A 274 4.71 32.59 -2.71
N GLN A 275 5.70 33.33 -2.24
CA GLN A 275 6.54 34.20 -3.05
C GLN A 275 7.99 34.11 -2.56
N ILE A 276 8.92 34.17 -3.51
CA ILE A 276 10.35 34.09 -3.26
C ILE A 276 10.93 35.49 -3.27
N ARG A 277 11.76 35.79 -2.27
CA ARG A 277 12.63 36.95 -2.23
C ARG A 277 14.09 36.51 -2.12
N SER A 278 14.94 37.15 -2.90
CA SER A 278 16.38 36.85 -2.88
C SER A 278 17.15 38.15 -2.97
N SER A 279 18.11 38.36 -2.06
CA SER A 279 18.96 39.56 -2.07
C SER A 279 20.40 39.20 -2.40
N ASP A 280 21.07 39.98 -3.25
CA ASP A 280 22.50 39.85 -3.50
C ASP A 280 23.36 40.38 -2.33
N ILE A 281 24.68 40.34 -2.48
CA ILE A 281 25.63 40.75 -1.41
C ILE A 281 25.70 42.28 -1.25
N GLU A 282 25.35 43.04 -2.29
CA GLU A 282 25.21 44.49 -2.31
C GLU A 282 23.88 45.00 -1.73
N GLY A 283 22.91 44.09 -1.54
CA GLY A 283 21.59 44.34 -0.95
C GLY A 283 20.47 44.65 -1.97
N ASN A 284 20.66 44.40 -3.26
CA ASN A 284 19.59 44.48 -4.24
C ASN A 284 18.69 43.24 -4.13
N GLU A 285 17.37 43.43 -4.01
CA GLU A 285 16.40 42.35 -3.78
C GLU A 285 15.55 42.08 -5.03
N GLY A 286 15.56 40.83 -5.49
CA GLY A 286 14.66 40.29 -6.49
C GLY A 286 13.46 39.60 -5.84
N THR A 287 12.31 39.66 -6.50
CA THR A 287 11.06 39.05 -5.98
C THR A 287 10.33 38.32 -7.11
N SER A 288 9.90 37.08 -6.87
CA SER A 288 9.13 36.29 -7.84
C SER A 288 7.67 36.75 -7.95
N SER A 289 6.92 36.25 -8.93
CA SER A 289 5.46 36.28 -8.84
C SER A 289 4.97 35.38 -7.71
N THR A 290 3.75 35.64 -7.22
CA THR A 290 3.04 34.72 -6.33
C THR A 290 2.73 33.43 -7.07
N GLN A 291 3.01 32.30 -6.44
CA GLN A 291 2.67 30.96 -6.91
C GLN A 291 1.82 30.24 -5.87
N THR A 292 1.23 29.12 -6.26
CA THR A 292 0.38 28.30 -5.39
C THR A 292 0.67 26.82 -5.61
N PHE A 293 0.50 26.04 -4.56
CA PHE A 293 0.38 24.58 -4.60
C PHE A 293 -0.66 24.15 -3.56
N THR A 294 -1.17 22.93 -3.65
CA THR A 294 -2.10 22.36 -2.65
C THR A 294 -1.39 21.23 -1.92
N THR A 295 -1.51 21.16 -0.61
CA THR A 295 -1.06 20.01 0.19
C THR A 295 -1.88 18.77 -0.13
N LEU A 296 -1.31 17.58 0.10
CA LEU A 296 -2.04 16.33 -0.12
C LEU A 296 -3.18 16.16 0.88
N ASP A 297 -4.15 15.33 0.50
CA ASP A 297 -5.24 14.87 1.35
C ASP A 297 -5.15 13.35 1.52
N GLU A 298 -5.18 12.89 2.77
CA GLU A 298 -5.20 11.46 3.13
C GLU A 298 -6.35 11.16 4.12
N THR A 299 -7.25 12.12 4.33
CA THR A 299 -8.42 11.94 5.20
C THR A 299 -9.61 11.54 4.36
N ALA A 300 -10.30 10.47 4.77
CA ALA A 300 -11.54 10.06 4.11
C ALA A 300 -12.74 10.86 4.65
N PRO A 301 -13.79 11.06 3.83
CA PRO A 301 -14.97 11.81 4.25
C PRO A 301 -15.66 11.12 5.42
N VAL A 302 -16.19 11.88 6.36
CA VAL A 302 -16.96 11.37 7.49
C VAL A 302 -18.45 11.34 7.13
N ILE A 303 -18.98 10.14 6.93
CA ILE A 303 -20.41 9.92 6.67
C ILE A 303 -21.25 10.12 7.94
N SER A 304 -22.36 10.83 7.81
CA SER A 304 -23.33 11.10 8.87
C SER A 304 -24.76 11.21 8.35
N ASN A 305 -25.75 11.23 9.25
CA ASN A 305 -27.18 11.42 8.92
C ASN A 305 -27.74 10.47 7.85
N VAL A 306 -27.29 9.21 7.85
CA VAL A 306 -27.84 8.17 6.96
C VAL A 306 -29.31 7.92 7.32
N GLU A 307 -30.22 8.21 6.39
CA GLU A 307 -31.66 8.06 6.53
C GLU A 307 -32.25 7.38 5.27
N VAL A 308 -33.36 6.67 5.45
CA VAL A 308 -34.15 6.09 4.36
C VAL A 308 -35.48 6.81 4.28
N THR A 309 -35.81 7.36 3.11
CA THR A 309 -37.05 8.07 2.82
C THR A 309 -37.76 7.48 1.61
N ASP A 310 -39.02 7.90 1.38
CA ASP A 310 -39.80 7.60 0.17
C ASP A 310 -39.82 6.09 -0.20
N VAL A 311 -39.94 5.24 0.82
CA VAL A 311 -40.06 3.79 0.64
C VAL A 311 -41.42 3.47 0.06
N THR A 312 -41.43 2.82 -1.10
CA THR A 312 -42.63 2.30 -1.78
C THR A 312 -42.58 0.77 -1.82
N THR A 313 -43.45 0.14 -2.61
CA THR A 313 -43.40 -1.31 -2.87
C THR A 313 -42.17 -1.73 -3.68
N THR A 314 -41.58 -0.84 -4.49
CA THR A 314 -40.50 -1.18 -5.43
C THR A 314 -39.31 -0.20 -5.44
N THR A 315 -39.36 0.87 -4.64
CA THR A 315 -38.32 1.90 -4.56
C THR A 315 -38.05 2.33 -3.12
N ALA A 316 -36.86 2.89 -2.88
CA ALA A 316 -36.53 3.59 -1.63
C ALA A 316 -35.42 4.61 -1.87
N THR A 317 -35.46 5.75 -1.19
CA THR A 317 -34.43 6.79 -1.31
C THR A 317 -33.52 6.77 -0.08
N ILE A 318 -32.21 6.74 -0.28
CA ILE A 318 -31.20 6.77 0.76
C ILE A 318 -30.51 8.13 0.74
N THR A 319 -30.50 8.81 1.87
CA THR A 319 -29.89 10.14 2.01
C THR A 319 -28.85 10.14 3.12
N TRP A 320 -27.74 10.84 2.94
CA TRP A 320 -26.71 11.02 3.96
C TRP A 320 -25.91 12.29 3.72
N ASP A 321 -25.10 12.68 4.71
CA ASP A 321 -24.22 13.84 4.64
C ASP A 321 -22.75 13.42 4.82
N THR A 322 -21.84 14.16 4.20
CA THR A 322 -20.38 14.08 4.42
C THR A 322 -19.86 15.39 4.99
N ASP A 323 -18.67 15.40 5.61
CA ASP A 323 -18.03 16.63 6.10
C ASP A 323 -17.17 17.36 5.04
N GLU A 324 -17.02 16.75 3.87
CA GLU A 324 -16.34 17.28 2.69
C GLU A 324 -16.98 16.76 1.39
N PRO A 325 -16.83 17.44 0.24
CA PRO A 325 -17.41 16.98 -1.03
C PRO A 325 -16.91 15.60 -1.45
N ALA A 326 -17.85 14.66 -1.61
CA ALA A 326 -17.57 13.28 -1.96
C ALA A 326 -18.59 12.73 -2.97
N ASP A 327 -18.31 11.59 -3.59
CA ASP A 327 -19.26 10.87 -4.44
C ASP A 327 -20.36 10.19 -3.61
N SER A 328 -21.38 9.67 -4.30
CA SER A 328 -22.51 9.01 -3.67
C SER A 328 -22.64 7.57 -4.15
N LEU A 329 -22.41 6.56 -3.31
CA LEU A 329 -22.65 5.16 -3.65
C LEU A 329 -23.45 4.45 -2.57
N VAL A 330 -24.45 3.67 -2.98
CA VAL A 330 -25.22 2.78 -2.09
C VAL A 330 -25.02 1.34 -2.53
N SER A 331 -24.49 0.51 -1.63
CA SER A 331 -24.50 -0.95 -1.78
C SER A 331 -25.71 -1.52 -1.03
N TYR A 332 -26.55 -2.32 -1.68
CA TYR A 332 -27.76 -2.88 -1.07
C TYR A 332 -28.06 -4.33 -1.51
N GLY A 333 -28.88 -5.03 -0.73
CA GLY A 333 -29.47 -6.32 -1.10
C GLY A 333 -30.02 -7.12 0.09
N LEU A 334 -30.36 -8.39 -0.11
CA LEU A 334 -31.12 -9.18 0.88
C LEU A 334 -30.30 -9.63 2.11
N THR A 335 -28.99 -9.40 2.10
CA THR A 335 -28.06 -9.77 3.19
C THR A 335 -26.96 -8.72 3.27
N THR A 336 -26.12 -8.78 4.32
CA THR A 336 -24.92 -7.92 4.47
C THR A 336 -23.82 -8.16 3.42
N SER A 337 -24.08 -8.99 2.41
CA SER A 337 -23.25 -9.08 1.20
C SER A 337 -23.71 -8.12 0.11
N TYR A 338 -24.84 -7.42 0.33
CA TYR A 338 -25.48 -6.48 -0.59
C TYR A 338 -25.76 -7.15 -1.94
N GLY A 339 -24.83 -7.08 -2.89
CA GLY A 339 -24.93 -7.75 -4.18
C GLY A 339 -25.51 -6.88 -5.29
N SER A 340 -25.92 -5.66 -4.95
CA SER A 340 -26.32 -4.61 -5.88
C SER A 340 -25.75 -3.27 -5.43
N THR A 341 -25.50 -2.37 -6.38
CA THR A 341 -24.99 -1.01 -6.15
C THR A 341 -25.75 0.00 -7.00
N GLU A 342 -25.92 1.21 -6.48
CA GLU A 342 -26.38 2.38 -7.21
C GLU A 342 -25.48 3.57 -6.86
N GLU A 343 -25.13 4.39 -7.84
CA GLU A 343 -24.16 5.47 -7.66
C GLU A 343 -24.55 6.77 -8.38
N ASP A 344 -24.02 7.88 -7.86
CA ASP A 344 -24.01 9.22 -8.45
C ASP A 344 -22.60 9.80 -8.25
N GLU A 345 -21.91 10.07 -9.35
CA GLU A 345 -20.50 10.50 -9.37
C GLU A 345 -20.31 11.99 -9.01
N ASP A 346 -21.39 12.77 -8.95
CA ASP A 346 -21.29 14.19 -8.61
C ASP A 346 -20.81 14.38 -7.15
N LEU A 347 -19.76 15.19 -6.97
CA LEU A 347 -19.24 15.50 -5.64
C LEU A 347 -20.19 16.42 -4.87
N ALA A 348 -20.79 15.90 -3.81
CA ALA A 348 -21.75 16.58 -2.97
C ALA A 348 -21.40 16.48 -1.47
N ILE A 349 -22.04 17.32 -0.66
CA ILE A 349 -22.00 17.25 0.81
C ILE A 349 -23.29 16.61 1.35
N GLU A 350 -24.40 16.83 0.65
CA GLU A 350 -25.70 16.23 0.92
C GLU A 350 -25.98 15.26 -0.24
N HIS A 351 -26.16 13.98 0.07
CA HIS A 351 -26.27 12.89 -0.88
C HIS A 351 -27.69 12.32 -0.90
N SER A 352 -28.15 11.87 -2.06
CA SER A 352 -29.49 11.30 -2.24
C SER A 352 -29.51 10.32 -3.41
N VAL A 353 -29.58 9.02 -3.11
CA VAL A 353 -29.62 7.95 -4.12
C VAL A 353 -30.95 7.21 -4.03
N THR A 354 -31.63 7.04 -5.17
CA THR A 354 -32.91 6.30 -5.24
C THR A 354 -32.69 4.89 -5.76
N LEU A 355 -33.01 3.90 -4.92
CA LEU A 355 -32.99 2.48 -5.27
C LEU A 355 -34.29 2.13 -6.01
N THR A 356 -34.19 1.37 -7.10
CA THR A 356 -35.33 0.93 -7.91
C THR A 356 -35.32 -0.59 -8.14
N GLY A 357 -36.42 -1.14 -8.64
CA GLY A 357 -36.51 -2.58 -8.94
C GLY A 357 -36.54 -3.49 -7.70
N LEU A 358 -36.92 -2.95 -6.54
CA LEU A 358 -37.00 -3.71 -5.29
C LEU A 358 -38.21 -4.64 -5.29
N THR A 359 -38.12 -5.73 -4.53
CA THR A 359 -39.24 -6.65 -4.31
C THR A 359 -40.12 -6.11 -3.18
N GLU A 360 -41.43 -6.20 -3.35
CA GLU A 360 -42.44 -5.79 -2.35
C GLU A 360 -42.32 -6.55 -1.02
N GLY A 361 -42.70 -5.91 0.09
CA GLY A 361 -42.76 -6.50 1.44
C GLY A 361 -41.47 -7.16 1.92
N THR A 362 -40.31 -6.72 1.42
CA THR A 362 -39.02 -7.40 1.56
C THR A 362 -38.03 -6.56 2.37
N ASP A 363 -37.31 -7.21 3.30
CA ASP A 363 -36.24 -6.59 4.08
C ASP A 363 -34.95 -6.52 3.25
N TYR A 364 -34.39 -5.33 3.13
CA TYR A 364 -33.11 -5.04 2.47
C TYR A 364 -32.08 -4.52 3.48
N HIS A 365 -30.84 -4.98 3.33
CA HIS A 365 -29.64 -4.43 3.94
C HIS A 365 -29.00 -3.44 2.98
N PHE A 366 -28.44 -2.34 3.50
CA PHE A 366 -27.65 -1.41 2.71
C PHE A 366 -26.53 -0.78 3.53
N GLN A 367 -25.54 -0.26 2.81
CA GLN A 367 -24.46 0.55 3.33
C GLN A 367 -24.16 1.64 2.29
N VAL A 368 -23.84 2.84 2.76
CA VAL A 368 -23.41 3.92 1.87
C VAL A 368 -21.89 4.06 1.88
N LEU A 369 -21.33 4.42 0.73
CA LEU A 369 -19.93 4.71 0.51
C LEU A 369 -19.82 6.11 -0.10
N SER A 370 -18.81 6.85 0.34
CA SER A 370 -18.43 8.12 -0.23
C SER A 370 -16.91 8.21 -0.33
N ALA A 371 -16.42 8.71 -1.46
CA ALA A 371 -15.04 8.97 -1.78
C ALA A 371 -14.84 10.44 -2.12
N ASP A 372 -13.80 11.06 -1.55
CA ASP A 372 -13.43 12.43 -1.89
C ASP A 372 -12.77 12.51 -3.29
N SER A 373 -12.45 13.73 -3.74
CA SER A 373 -11.73 13.97 -5.01
C SER A 373 -10.31 13.40 -5.06
N SER A 374 -9.76 12.98 -3.91
CA SER A 374 -8.43 12.35 -3.76
C SER A 374 -8.54 10.81 -3.64
N SER A 375 -9.74 10.25 -3.83
CA SER A 375 -10.06 8.83 -3.74
C SER A 375 -9.91 8.22 -2.33
N ASN A 376 -9.97 9.03 -1.27
CA ASN A 376 -10.08 8.53 0.11
C ASN A 376 -11.53 8.10 0.37
N GLN A 377 -11.74 6.86 0.77
CA GLN A 377 -13.08 6.26 0.90
C GLN A 377 -13.50 6.03 2.35
N SER A 378 -14.79 6.21 2.63
CA SER A 378 -15.41 5.77 3.88
C SER A 378 -16.72 5.02 3.62
N TYR A 379 -17.16 4.29 4.65
CA TYR A 379 -18.37 3.47 4.62
C TYR A 379 -19.20 3.75 5.87
N SER A 380 -20.53 3.74 5.74
CA SER A 380 -21.43 3.71 6.90
C SER A 380 -21.39 2.36 7.63
N ASP A 381 -22.14 2.22 8.73
CA ASP A 381 -22.49 0.88 9.23
C ASP A 381 -23.56 0.24 8.30
N ASP A 382 -23.80 -1.07 8.49
CA ASP A 382 -24.91 -1.78 7.84
C ASP A 382 -26.25 -1.34 8.46
N GLU A 383 -27.16 -0.86 7.62
CA GLU A 383 -28.51 -0.45 7.98
C GLU A 383 -29.54 -1.25 7.18
N THR A 384 -30.81 -1.22 7.60
CA THR A 384 -31.87 -2.00 6.96
C THR A 384 -33.15 -1.19 6.76
N PHE A 385 -33.87 -1.46 5.67
CA PHE A 385 -35.24 -0.99 5.46
C PHE A 385 -36.12 -2.12 4.89
N THR A 386 -37.44 -1.94 4.98
CA THR A 386 -38.42 -2.90 4.45
C THR A 386 -39.29 -2.18 3.43
N THR A 387 -39.39 -2.69 2.21
CA THR A 387 -40.33 -2.16 1.21
C THR A 387 -41.77 -2.34 1.66
N GLU A 388 -42.65 -1.46 1.17
CA GLU A 388 -44.08 -1.60 1.43
C GLU A 388 -44.61 -2.88 0.77
N SER A 389 -45.67 -3.45 1.34
CA SER A 389 -46.37 -4.59 0.72
C SER A 389 -47.47 -4.04 -0.16
N ASP A 390 -47.67 -4.64 -1.32
CA ASP A 390 -48.85 -4.42 -2.14
C ASP A 390 -50.11 -4.93 -1.40
N GLU A 391 -51.17 -4.10 -1.36
CA GLU A 391 -52.45 -4.40 -0.70
C GLU A 391 -53.54 -4.64 -1.74
N PRO A 392 -54.44 -5.63 -1.55
CA PRO A 392 -55.47 -5.92 -2.53
C PRO A 392 -56.43 -4.73 -2.71
N PRO A 393 -57.02 -4.55 -3.90
CA PRO A 393 -57.82 -3.38 -4.21
C PRO A 393 -59.11 -3.35 -3.37
N ALA A 394 -59.73 -2.17 -3.29
CA ALA A 394 -60.98 -2.04 -2.58
C ALA A 394 -62.13 -2.83 -3.26
N ASN A 395 -63.08 -3.30 -2.45
CA ASN A 395 -64.31 -3.90 -2.99
C ASN A 395 -65.04 -2.92 -3.90
N VAL A 396 -65.71 -3.43 -4.94
CA VAL A 396 -66.59 -2.62 -5.79
C VAL A 396 -67.68 -1.94 -4.95
N SER A 397 -68.06 -0.73 -5.35
CA SER A 397 -69.09 0.06 -4.68
C SER A 397 -70.38 0.13 -5.50
N ALA A 398 -71.48 0.55 -4.86
CA ALA A 398 -72.78 0.71 -5.50
C ALA A 398 -73.31 -0.53 -6.26
N LEU A 399 -72.97 -1.75 -5.78
CA LEU A 399 -73.47 -3.00 -6.37
C LEU A 399 -75.00 -3.01 -6.40
N ALA A 400 -75.56 -3.14 -7.61
CA ALA A 400 -76.99 -3.24 -7.87
C ALA A 400 -77.29 -4.49 -8.70
N VAL A 401 -78.35 -5.20 -8.33
CA VAL A 401 -78.84 -6.38 -9.04
C VAL A 401 -80.29 -6.13 -9.43
N ALA A 402 -80.57 -6.04 -10.72
CA ALA A 402 -81.90 -5.85 -11.29
C ALA A 402 -82.42 -7.16 -11.89
N GLU A 403 -83.65 -7.53 -11.54
CA GLU A 403 -84.29 -8.79 -11.94
C GLU A 403 -84.98 -8.66 -13.30
N GLY A 404 -84.71 -9.59 -14.22
CA GLY A 404 -85.34 -9.69 -15.54
C GLY A 404 -86.01 -11.04 -15.78
N ASP A 405 -86.54 -11.25 -16.99
CA ASP A 405 -87.07 -12.55 -17.42
C ASP A 405 -85.91 -13.49 -17.76
N THR A 406 -85.66 -14.49 -16.94
CA THR A 406 -84.52 -15.44 -17.06
C THR A 406 -83.13 -14.79 -17.06
N SER A 407 -83.03 -13.55 -16.55
CA SER A 407 -81.76 -12.82 -16.45
C SER A 407 -81.65 -11.95 -15.19
N LEU A 408 -80.41 -11.62 -14.81
CA LEU A 408 -80.07 -10.60 -13.82
C LEU A 408 -79.13 -9.59 -14.47
N SER A 409 -79.44 -8.30 -14.38
CA SER A 409 -78.53 -7.21 -14.77
C SER A 409 -77.82 -6.71 -13.51
N ILE A 410 -76.50 -6.90 -13.47
CA ILE A 410 -75.64 -6.61 -12.32
C ILE A 410 -74.77 -5.41 -12.70
N SER A 411 -74.75 -4.36 -11.89
CA SER A 411 -73.92 -3.17 -12.11
C SER A 411 -73.23 -2.71 -10.83
N TRP A 412 -72.07 -2.07 -10.97
CA TRP A 412 -71.22 -1.62 -9.87
C TRP A 412 -70.35 -0.44 -10.29
N ILE A 413 -69.57 0.07 -9.34
CA ILE A 413 -68.51 1.06 -9.56
C ILE A 413 -67.19 0.42 -9.14
N ASN A 414 -66.22 0.39 -10.05
CA ASN A 414 -64.87 -0.15 -9.80
C ASN A 414 -64.14 0.69 -8.73
N PRO A 415 -63.20 0.07 -7.99
CA PRO A 415 -62.30 0.81 -7.11
C PRO A 415 -61.44 1.83 -7.89
N THR A 416 -60.82 2.75 -7.14
CA THR A 416 -59.92 3.79 -7.68
C THR A 416 -58.46 3.53 -7.36
N ASP A 417 -58.13 2.33 -6.89
CA ASP A 417 -56.76 1.86 -6.67
C ASP A 417 -55.98 1.93 -8.01
N GLU A 418 -54.72 2.37 -7.97
CA GLU A 418 -53.92 2.68 -9.18
C GLU A 418 -53.65 1.44 -10.04
N ASP A 419 -53.57 0.29 -9.39
CA ASP A 419 -53.24 -1.03 -9.93
C ASP A 419 -54.47 -1.88 -10.22
N PHE A 420 -55.68 -1.33 -10.19
CA PHE A 420 -56.91 -2.08 -10.49
C PHE A 420 -56.89 -2.67 -11.91
N ALA A 421 -56.96 -4.01 -12.00
CA ALA A 421 -56.97 -4.72 -13.28
C ALA A 421 -58.37 -5.12 -13.74
N GLY A 422 -59.26 -5.55 -12.82
CA GLY A 422 -60.59 -5.99 -13.20
C GLY A 422 -61.46 -6.52 -12.07
N VAL A 423 -62.61 -7.09 -12.43
CA VAL A 423 -63.51 -7.76 -11.50
C VAL A 423 -63.96 -9.12 -12.03
N VAL A 424 -64.11 -10.08 -11.12
CA VAL A 424 -64.73 -11.37 -11.38
C VAL A 424 -66.14 -11.37 -10.79
N VAL A 425 -67.14 -11.76 -11.57
CA VAL A 425 -68.53 -11.88 -11.14
C VAL A 425 -68.95 -13.35 -11.10
N LEU A 426 -69.31 -13.83 -9.91
CA LEU A 426 -69.80 -15.19 -9.69
C LEU A 426 -71.29 -15.19 -9.33
N ILE A 427 -72.01 -16.20 -9.81
CA ILE A 427 -73.40 -16.47 -9.45
C ILE A 427 -73.57 -17.90 -8.93
N CYS A 428 -74.20 -18.06 -7.77
CA CYS A 428 -74.40 -19.36 -7.13
C CYS A 428 -75.87 -19.64 -6.81
N GLU A 429 -76.24 -20.92 -6.80
CA GLU A 429 -77.54 -21.41 -6.32
C GLU A 429 -77.42 -21.89 -4.86
N GLY A 430 -78.17 -21.27 -3.95
CA GLY A 430 -78.30 -21.76 -2.56
C GLY A 430 -77.45 -21.09 -1.48
N GLY A 431 -76.55 -20.17 -1.83
CA GLY A 431 -75.78 -19.33 -0.90
C GLY A 431 -74.84 -18.36 -1.64
N TYR A 432 -74.24 -17.40 -0.94
CA TYR A 432 -73.22 -16.51 -1.51
C TYR A 432 -71.93 -17.28 -1.81
N PRO A 433 -71.14 -16.86 -2.84
CA PRO A 433 -69.81 -17.42 -3.05
C PRO A 433 -68.92 -17.21 -1.83
N GLU A 434 -68.06 -18.18 -1.51
CA GLU A 434 -67.08 -18.05 -0.42
C GLU A 434 -65.87 -17.18 -0.82
N ASP A 435 -65.42 -17.29 -2.07
CA ASP A 435 -64.29 -16.58 -2.67
C ASP A 435 -64.43 -16.51 -4.21
N GLU A 436 -63.49 -15.84 -4.88
CA GLU A 436 -63.42 -15.67 -6.33
C GLU A 436 -63.25 -16.97 -7.12
N SER A 437 -62.87 -18.06 -6.44
CA SER A 437 -62.58 -19.37 -7.04
C SER A 437 -63.62 -20.44 -6.70
N ASP A 438 -64.76 -20.03 -6.10
CA ASP A 438 -65.80 -20.96 -5.64
C ASP A 438 -66.38 -21.79 -6.80
N ALA A 439 -65.91 -23.03 -6.91
CA ALA A 439 -66.29 -23.96 -7.96
C ALA A 439 -67.77 -24.41 -7.92
N SER A 440 -68.52 -24.05 -6.87
CA SER A 440 -69.97 -24.29 -6.80
C SER A 440 -70.78 -23.21 -7.54
N CYS A 441 -70.14 -22.12 -7.91
CA CYS A 441 -70.71 -20.97 -8.60
C CYS A 441 -70.37 -20.97 -10.09
N THR A 442 -71.08 -20.18 -10.87
CA THR A 442 -70.81 -19.95 -12.29
C THR A 442 -70.23 -18.55 -12.47
N GLU A 443 -69.04 -18.47 -13.05
CA GLU A 443 -68.45 -17.21 -13.50
C GLU A 443 -69.23 -16.67 -14.70
N VAL A 444 -69.71 -15.44 -14.57
CA VAL A 444 -70.50 -14.77 -15.61
C VAL A 444 -69.76 -13.58 -16.24
N TYR A 445 -68.69 -13.11 -15.60
CA TYR A 445 -67.86 -12.03 -16.10
C TYR A 445 -66.47 -12.06 -15.47
N ASP A 446 -65.47 -11.72 -16.27
CA ASP A 446 -64.10 -11.42 -15.87
C ASP A 446 -63.58 -10.28 -16.76
N GLY A 447 -63.19 -9.16 -16.15
CA GLY A 447 -62.68 -7.97 -16.85
C GLY A 447 -62.98 -6.64 -16.14
N SER A 448 -62.63 -5.51 -16.78
CA SER A 448 -62.69 -4.16 -16.16
C SER A 448 -64.03 -3.43 -16.32
N GLY A 449 -65.06 -4.07 -16.86
CA GLY A 449 -66.39 -3.48 -17.03
C GLY A 449 -67.09 -3.13 -15.72
N THR A 450 -68.16 -2.36 -15.82
CA THR A 450 -68.95 -1.89 -14.66
C THR A 450 -70.36 -2.48 -14.60
N SER A 451 -70.68 -3.38 -15.52
CA SER A 451 -71.94 -4.13 -15.51
C SER A 451 -71.85 -5.40 -16.36
N VAL A 452 -72.64 -6.40 -15.99
CA VAL A 452 -72.86 -7.62 -16.78
C VAL A 452 -74.32 -8.05 -16.71
N GLU A 453 -74.83 -8.62 -17.81
CA GLU A 453 -76.11 -9.32 -17.81
C GLU A 453 -75.90 -10.83 -17.77
N ALA A 454 -76.31 -11.47 -16.67
CA ALA A 454 -76.31 -12.91 -16.53
C ALA A 454 -77.62 -13.47 -17.10
N THR A 455 -77.54 -14.28 -18.15
CA THR A 455 -78.70 -14.82 -18.89
C THR A 455 -78.82 -16.34 -18.76
N GLY A 456 -79.98 -16.90 -19.06
CA GLY A 456 -80.21 -18.36 -18.98
C GLY A 456 -80.54 -18.87 -17.57
N LEU A 457 -80.96 -17.96 -16.68
CA LEU A 457 -81.34 -18.27 -15.30
C LEU A 457 -82.78 -18.78 -15.24
N THR A 458 -83.10 -19.56 -14.20
CA THR A 458 -84.46 -20.06 -14.00
C THR A 458 -85.28 -19.07 -13.20
N ASN A 459 -86.44 -18.63 -13.73
CA ASN A 459 -87.35 -17.77 -12.99
C ASN A 459 -87.83 -18.42 -11.69
N ASP A 460 -88.11 -17.58 -10.69
CA ASP A 460 -88.51 -17.93 -9.33
C ASP A 460 -87.44 -18.72 -8.52
N VAL A 461 -86.19 -18.77 -9.00
CA VAL A 461 -85.02 -19.30 -8.27
C VAL A 461 -84.16 -18.13 -7.78
N ALA A 462 -83.81 -18.14 -6.49
CA ALA A 462 -82.93 -17.12 -5.91
C ALA A 462 -81.47 -17.42 -6.21
N TYR A 463 -80.80 -16.44 -6.82
CA TYR A 463 -79.39 -16.46 -7.15
C TYR A 463 -78.62 -15.47 -6.27
N TYR A 464 -77.45 -15.88 -5.80
CA TYR A 464 -76.56 -15.06 -5.00
C TYR A 464 -75.36 -14.66 -5.85
N VAL A 465 -75.03 -13.38 -5.83
CA VAL A 465 -73.99 -12.76 -6.68
C VAL A 465 -72.83 -12.35 -5.77
N GLY A 466 -71.59 -12.60 -6.21
CA GLY A 466 -70.39 -11.99 -5.66
C GLY A 466 -69.62 -11.28 -6.77
N VAL A 467 -69.13 -10.07 -6.48
CA VAL A 467 -68.26 -9.29 -7.36
C VAL A 467 -66.95 -9.03 -6.63
N PHE A 468 -65.86 -9.62 -7.11
CA PHE A 468 -64.53 -9.55 -6.50
C PHE A 468 -63.63 -8.70 -7.40
N ALA A 469 -63.15 -7.57 -6.91
CA ALA A 469 -62.17 -6.75 -7.64
C ALA A 469 -60.77 -7.35 -7.47
N TYR A 470 -59.93 -7.23 -8.49
CA TYR A 470 -58.54 -7.67 -8.46
C TYR A 470 -57.60 -6.67 -9.13
N ASP A 471 -56.37 -6.62 -8.65
CA ASP A 471 -55.28 -5.77 -9.15
C ASP A 471 -54.44 -6.47 -10.23
N GLU A 472 -53.45 -5.77 -10.80
CA GLU A 472 -52.52 -6.31 -11.78
C GLU A 472 -51.63 -7.44 -11.23
N ALA A 473 -51.40 -7.48 -9.90
CA ALA A 473 -50.70 -8.56 -9.21
C ALA A 473 -51.59 -9.81 -9.01
N GLY A 474 -52.89 -9.70 -9.27
CA GLY A 474 -53.87 -10.78 -9.12
C GLY A 474 -54.34 -11.00 -7.69
N GLN A 475 -54.18 -10.02 -6.80
CA GLN A 475 -54.77 -10.09 -5.46
C GLN A 475 -56.26 -9.69 -5.52
N PHE A 476 -57.10 -10.38 -4.73
CA PHE A 476 -58.54 -10.18 -4.76
C PHE A 476 -59.05 -9.47 -3.50
N ALA A 477 -59.94 -8.51 -3.72
CA ALA A 477 -60.76 -7.94 -2.68
C ALA A 477 -61.71 -9.00 -2.09
N SER A 478 -62.14 -8.81 -0.83
CA SER A 478 -63.05 -9.74 -0.13
C SER A 478 -64.43 -9.99 -0.78
N GLY A 479 -64.80 -9.19 -1.79
CA GLY A 479 -66.02 -9.32 -2.58
C GLY A 479 -67.21 -8.50 -2.09
N ALA A 480 -67.95 -7.92 -3.03
CA ALA A 480 -69.26 -7.31 -2.79
C ALA A 480 -70.38 -8.31 -3.12
N LEU A 481 -71.36 -8.45 -2.22
CA LEU A 481 -72.37 -9.50 -2.30
C LEU A 481 -73.77 -8.95 -2.63
N GLY A 482 -74.47 -9.59 -3.57
CA GLY A 482 -75.81 -9.24 -4.05
C GLY A 482 -76.75 -10.45 -4.19
N THR A 483 -78.05 -10.23 -4.39
CA THR A 483 -79.04 -11.32 -4.57
C THR A 483 -80.12 -10.87 -5.55
N GLY A 484 -80.60 -11.79 -6.38
CA GLY A 484 -81.74 -11.55 -7.27
C GLY A 484 -82.52 -12.84 -7.57
N THR A 485 -83.82 -12.71 -7.79
CA THR A 485 -84.74 -13.80 -8.17
C THR A 485 -85.43 -13.44 -9.49
N PRO A 486 -84.92 -13.90 -10.65
CA PRO A 486 -85.51 -13.62 -11.96
C PRO A 486 -87.00 -13.96 -11.99
N SER A 487 -87.82 -13.16 -12.67
CA SER A 487 -89.27 -13.36 -12.72
C SER A 487 -89.87 -12.96 -14.07
N ALA A 488 -90.81 -13.75 -14.57
CA ALA A 488 -91.47 -13.51 -15.86
C ALA A 488 -92.57 -12.42 -15.82
N SER A 489 -92.69 -11.64 -14.74
CA SER A 489 -93.87 -10.80 -14.51
C SER A 489 -93.72 -9.39 -15.08
N GLY A 490 -94.35 -9.16 -16.23
CA GLY A 490 -94.65 -7.82 -16.72
C GLY A 490 -95.75 -7.14 -15.88
N GLU A 491 -95.41 -6.00 -15.28
CA GLU A 491 -96.37 -4.94 -14.95
C GLU A 491 -95.62 -3.59 -14.88
N GLU A 492 -95.97 -2.71 -15.81
CA GLU A 492 -95.51 -1.33 -15.97
C GLU A 492 -96.26 -0.39 -15.01
N PRO A 493 -95.57 0.53 -14.31
CA PRO A 493 -96.10 1.90 -14.16
C PRO A 493 -95.00 3.00 -14.02
N PRO A 494 -95.35 4.30 -13.96
CA PRO A 494 -96.28 5.07 -14.78
C PRO A 494 -95.58 6.25 -15.50
N ASP A 495 -96.23 6.76 -16.55
CA ASP A 495 -95.88 7.96 -17.31
C ASP A 495 -96.51 9.24 -16.69
N THR A 496 -96.02 10.42 -17.13
CA THR A 496 -96.43 11.83 -16.90
C THR A 496 -95.82 12.60 -15.72
N GLU A 497 -95.40 13.87 -15.79
CA GLU A 497 -95.10 14.88 -16.84
C GLU A 497 -94.63 16.17 -16.11
N GLU A 498 -93.73 16.96 -16.71
CA GLU A 498 -93.87 18.41 -17.01
C GLU A 498 -92.49 19.09 -17.19
N GLY A 499 -92.30 19.70 -18.36
CA GLY A 499 -91.13 20.48 -18.79
C GLY A 499 -91.08 21.91 -18.23
N PRO A 500 -90.79 22.98 -19.01
CA PRO A 500 -90.72 23.07 -20.48
C PRO A 500 -89.43 23.74 -21.02
N GLY A 501 -89.23 23.64 -22.33
CA GLY A 501 -88.21 24.39 -23.07
C GLY A 501 -88.20 24.01 -24.54
N GLU A 502 -89.18 24.54 -25.27
CA GLU A 502 -89.53 24.30 -26.68
C GLU A 502 -88.41 24.55 -27.69
N GLU A 503 -88.31 23.64 -28.67
CA GLU A 503 -88.27 23.80 -30.15
C GLU A 503 -87.61 25.05 -30.80
N PRO A 504 -86.90 24.91 -31.95
CA PRO A 504 -87.58 24.40 -33.16
C PRO A 504 -86.77 23.57 -34.18
N THR A 505 -87.51 22.71 -34.88
CA THR A 505 -87.58 22.46 -36.33
C THR A 505 -86.34 22.52 -37.24
N ASP A 506 -86.19 21.42 -37.98
CA ASP A 506 -86.11 21.34 -39.46
C ASP A 506 -84.76 21.58 -40.16
N THR A 507 -84.50 20.65 -41.08
CA THR A 507 -83.60 20.73 -42.25
C THR A 507 -82.12 21.03 -42.03
N GLY A 508 -81.31 19.98 -42.18
CA GLY A 508 -80.12 19.97 -43.05
C GLY A 508 -78.99 20.97 -42.78
N GLY A 509 -77.86 20.41 -42.34
CA GLY A 509 -76.51 20.88 -42.69
C GLY A 509 -75.96 22.03 -41.84
N GLU A 510 -74.93 21.73 -41.04
CA GLU A 510 -73.65 22.44 -41.07
C GLU A 510 -72.68 21.69 -40.15
N ILE A 511 -71.72 20.98 -40.74
CA ILE A 511 -70.43 20.69 -40.12
C ILE A 511 -69.78 22.07 -39.95
N THR A 512 -69.54 22.51 -38.72
CA THR A 512 -68.82 23.76 -38.49
C THR A 512 -67.33 23.49 -38.66
N CYS A 513 -66.90 23.71 -39.89
CA CYS A 513 -65.52 23.77 -40.31
C CYS A 513 -65.03 25.21 -40.17
N GLY A 514 -63.97 25.46 -39.41
CA GLY A 514 -63.25 26.74 -39.34
C GLY A 514 -62.63 27.11 -37.98
N ASP A 515 -62.24 26.18 -37.12
CA ASP A 515 -61.54 26.48 -35.85
C ASP A 515 -60.01 26.20 -35.87
N LEU A 516 -59.47 25.79 -37.02
CA LEU A 516 -58.06 25.56 -37.33
C LEU A 516 -57.40 24.36 -36.60
N ILE A 517 -58.16 23.43 -36.02
CA ILE A 517 -57.63 22.21 -35.41
C ILE A 517 -58.35 21.00 -36.02
N CYS A 518 -57.62 19.94 -36.38
CA CYS A 518 -58.17 18.73 -37.01
C CYS A 518 -58.29 17.63 -35.95
N ASP A 519 -59.51 17.35 -35.45
CA ASP A 519 -59.76 16.33 -34.41
C ASP A 519 -60.07 14.94 -35.01
N GLU A 520 -59.96 13.86 -34.21
CA GLU A 520 -60.06 12.45 -34.64
C GLU A 520 -61.38 12.04 -35.35
N SER A 521 -62.38 12.93 -35.40
CA SER A 521 -63.64 12.74 -36.15
C SER A 521 -63.77 13.60 -37.42
N GLU A 522 -62.70 14.28 -37.84
CA GLU A 522 -62.62 15.16 -39.01
C GLU A 522 -61.61 14.59 -40.02
N ASP A 523 -62.00 14.54 -41.30
CA ASP A 523 -61.11 14.14 -42.39
C ASP A 523 -61.25 15.12 -43.57
N ALA A 524 -60.31 15.02 -44.52
CA ALA A 524 -60.23 15.90 -45.68
C ALA A 524 -61.49 15.91 -46.56
N ASP A 525 -62.36 14.91 -46.42
CA ASP A 525 -63.63 14.80 -47.14
C ASP A 525 -64.83 15.35 -46.36
N SER A 526 -64.73 15.52 -45.03
CA SER A 526 -65.81 16.03 -44.17
C SER A 526 -65.63 17.48 -43.69
N CYS A 527 -64.40 18.00 -43.53
CA CYS A 527 -64.15 19.42 -43.20
C CYS A 527 -62.86 19.98 -43.87
N PRO A 528 -62.95 20.51 -45.11
CA PRO A 528 -61.78 20.94 -45.88
C PRO A 528 -61.13 22.27 -45.46
N VAL A 529 -61.79 23.08 -44.62
CA VAL A 529 -61.28 24.41 -44.18
C VAL A 529 -60.21 24.26 -43.10
N ASP A 530 -60.34 23.27 -42.21
CA ASP A 530 -59.37 23.00 -41.14
C ASP A 530 -58.40 21.87 -41.50
N CYS A 531 -58.85 20.88 -42.29
CA CYS A 531 -58.02 19.77 -42.78
C CYS A 531 -57.89 19.85 -44.32
N SER A 532 -56.98 20.71 -44.81
CA SER A 532 -56.67 20.82 -46.24
C SER A 532 -55.63 19.80 -46.66
N VAL A 533 -55.92 19.01 -47.71
CA VAL A 533 -54.93 18.21 -48.45
C VAL A 533 -54.49 18.98 -49.69
N GLY A 534 -53.19 19.26 -49.78
CA GLY A 534 -52.51 19.60 -51.03
C GLY A 534 -51.40 20.64 -50.90
N ASP A 535 -50.19 20.22 -51.27
CA ASP A 535 -49.07 21.00 -51.85
C ASP A 535 -47.92 21.45 -50.93
N THR A 536 -47.00 20.53 -50.61
CA THR A 536 -45.56 20.84 -50.37
C THR A 536 -44.60 20.20 -51.37
N CYS A 537 -45.11 19.75 -52.52
CA CYS A 537 -44.21 19.32 -53.58
C CYS A 537 -43.45 20.51 -54.19
N GLY A 538 -42.11 20.56 -54.00
CA GLY A 538 -41.19 21.56 -54.54
C GLY A 538 -40.41 22.38 -53.50
N ASP A 539 -40.25 21.91 -52.26
CA ASP A 539 -39.46 22.55 -51.21
C ASP A 539 -38.03 21.98 -51.07
N GLY A 540 -37.74 20.88 -51.77
CA GLY A 540 -36.42 20.27 -51.88
C GLY A 540 -36.08 19.23 -50.82
N VAL A 541 -37.05 18.76 -50.03
CA VAL A 541 -36.88 17.67 -49.05
C VAL A 541 -37.99 16.64 -49.23
N CYS A 542 -37.64 15.35 -49.28
CA CYS A 542 -38.61 14.26 -49.41
C CYS A 542 -39.04 13.79 -48.00
N SER A 543 -40.30 14.00 -47.60
CA SER A 543 -40.82 13.64 -46.26
C SER A 543 -41.67 12.36 -46.25
N ASP A 544 -41.97 11.80 -45.07
CA ASP A 544 -42.70 10.51 -44.89
C ASP A 544 -44.14 10.50 -45.47
N THR A 545 -44.63 11.65 -45.90
CA THR A 545 -45.93 11.84 -46.58
C THR A 545 -45.82 12.08 -48.09
N GLU A 546 -44.62 12.02 -48.68
CA GLU A 546 -44.32 12.27 -50.09
C GLU A 546 -43.56 11.08 -50.72
N ASP A 547 -43.92 10.69 -51.95
CA ASP A 547 -43.26 9.61 -52.70
C ASP A 547 -43.10 9.97 -54.19
N ILE A 548 -42.39 9.14 -54.96
CA ILE A 548 -42.09 9.43 -56.38
C ILE A 548 -43.33 9.52 -57.28
N ASP A 549 -44.48 8.99 -56.85
CA ASP A 549 -45.75 9.04 -57.58
C ASP A 549 -46.61 10.24 -57.19
N SER A 550 -46.44 10.79 -55.99
CA SER A 550 -47.17 11.95 -55.46
C SER A 550 -46.39 13.28 -55.58
N CYS A 551 -45.04 13.28 -55.52
CA CYS A 551 -44.19 14.45 -55.75
C CYS A 551 -42.86 14.13 -56.49
N PRO A 552 -42.85 14.14 -57.83
CA PRO A 552 -41.65 13.82 -58.62
C PRO A 552 -40.61 14.95 -58.69
N ALA A 553 -40.90 16.13 -58.13
CA ALA A 553 -40.02 17.30 -58.22
C ALA A 553 -38.85 17.24 -57.23
N ASP A 554 -39.08 16.67 -56.04
CA ASP A 554 -38.09 16.59 -54.97
C ASP A 554 -37.52 15.17 -54.79
N CYS A 555 -38.20 14.15 -55.33
CA CYS A 555 -37.77 12.75 -55.26
C CYS A 555 -37.68 12.15 -56.69
N SER A 556 -36.47 12.08 -57.30
CA SER A 556 -36.26 11.47 -58.64
C SER A 556 -34.91 10.72 -58.81
N GLU A 557 -34.94 9.56 -59.49
CA GLU A 557 -33.79 8.71 -59.85
C GLU A 557 -32.95 9.28 -61.01
N GLY A 558 -31.61 9.30 -60.85
CA GLY A 558 -30.65 9.03 -61.93
C GLY A 558 -29.91 10.19 -62.61
N GLU A 559 -28.71 10.48 -62.07
CA GLU A 559 -27.40 10.80 -62.71
C GLU A 559 -27.27 11.47 -64.10
N GLY A 560 -26.28 12.38 -64.21
CA GLY A 560 -25.64 12.72 -65.49
C GLY A 560 -24.53 13.81 -65.45
N GLU A 561 -23.31 13.41 -65.07
CA GLU A 561 -21.96 13.63 -65.68
C GLU A 561 -21.48 15.07 -66.07
N GLU A 562 -20.21 15.51 -65.87
CA GLU A 562 -18.91 14.89 -66.18
C GLU A 562 -17.71 15.33 -65.25
N GLU A 563 -16.82 14.35 -65.04
CA GLU A 563 -15.39 14.26 -64.59
C GLU A 563 -14.37 15.35 -65.06
N PRO A 564 -13.10 15.48 -64.54
CA PRO A 564 -12.28 14.39 -63.95
C PRO A 564 -11.34 14.65 -62.74
N THR A 565 -11.00 13.51 -62.10
CA THR A 565 -9.71 13.06 -61.51
C THR A 565 -9.30 13.28 -60.03
N ALA A 566 -9.39 12.15 -59.29
CA ALA A 566 -8.48 11.53 -58.29
C ALA A 566 -8.38 12.16 -56.87
N LEU A 567 -8.51 11.45 -55.73
CA LEU A 567 -8.48 10.02 -55.31
C LEU A 567 -9.59 9.77 -54.25
N GLY A 568 -10.33 8.65 -54.26
CA GLY A 568 -10.15 7.47 -53.36
C GLY A 568 -10.58 7.77 -51.90
N ALA A 569 -11.59 7.16 -51.28
CA ALA A 569 -11.77 5.72 -51.06
C ALA A 569 -13.24 5.34 -50.77
N GLU A 570 -13.57 4.08 -51.03
CA GLU A 570 -14.79 3.37 -50.62
C GLU A 570 -14.67 2.82 -49.18
N VAL A 571 -15.84 2.44 -48.63
CA VAL A 571 -16.12 1.46 -47.56
C VAL A 571 -16.11 2.01 -46.12
N GLY A 572 -17.27 1.93 -45.45
CA GLY A 572 -17.40 1.82 -44.00
C GLY A 572 -18.09 0.48 -43.73
N ASP A 573 -17.29 -0.54 -43.45
CA ASP A 573 -17.68 -1.89 -43.04
C ASP A 573 -16.66 -2.23 -41.96
N LEU A 574 -17.04 -2.04 -40.70
CA LEU A 574 -16.18 -2.18 -39.54
C LEU A 574 -15.66 -3.61 -39.50
N SER A 575 -14.38 -3.78 -39.77
CA SER A 575 -13.73 -5.08 -39.79
C SER A 575 -12.91 -5.30 -38.53
N VAL A 576 -12.53 -6.56 -38.28
CA VAL A 576 -11.70 -6.91 -37.12
C VAL A 576 -10.31 -6.25 -37.19
N ASP A 577 -9.83 -5.93 -38.40
CA ASP A 577 -8.53 -5.28 -38.62
C ASP A 577 -8.54 -3.80 -38.21
N ASP A 578 -9.72 -3.20 -38.01
CA ASP A 578 -9.89 -1.80 -37.60
C ASP A 578 -9.93 -1.62 -36.08
N LEU A 579 -10.00 -2.73 -35.34
CA LEU A 579 -9.99 -2.75 -33.88
C LEU A 579 -8.55 -2.67 -33.35
N SER A 580 -8.29 -1.71 -32.47
CA SER A 580 -7.03 -1.61 -31.73
C SER A 580 -7.25 -1.88 -30.24
N TYR A 581 -6.28 -2.56 -29.64
CA TYR A 581 -6.32 -3.07 -28.28
C TYR A 581 -5.16 -2.48 -27.49
N TRP A 582 -5.43 -1.75 -26.43
CA TRP A 582 -4.41 -1.04 -25.67
C TRP A 582 -4.40 -1.48 -24.21
N VAL A 583 -3.20 -1.62 -23.66
CA VAL A 583 -2.96 -2.06 -22.28
C VAL A 583 -1.90 -1.16 -21.62
N ALA A 584 -1.62 -1.44 -20.35
CA ALA A 584 -0.65 -0.67 -19.56
C ALA A 584 -0.98 0.83 -19.54
N GLU A 585 -2.21 1.18 -19.16
CA GLU A 585 -2.73 2.56 -19.13
C GLU A 585 -2.68 3.26 -20.49
N ASN A 586 -3.11 2.54 -21.55
CA ASN A 586 -3.20 3.07 -22.92
C ASN A 586 -1.85 3.46 -23.54
N THR A 587 -0.75 2.81 -23.12
CA THR A 587 0.60 3.11 -23.61
C THR A 587 1.18 2.06 -24.55
N ILE A 588 0.68 0.81 -24.47
CA ILE A 588 1.11 -0.29 -25.35
C ILE A 588 -0.10 -0.76 -26.15
N GLU A 589 -0.01 -0.62 -27.47
CA GLU A 589 -0.91 -1.27 -28.41
C GLU A 589 -0.49 -2.75 -28.56
N LEU A 590 -1.43 -3.66 -28.31
CA LEU A 590 -1.22 -5.09 -28.45
C LEU A 590 -1.18 -5.48 -29.92
N THR A 591 -0.15 -6.24 -30.28
CA THR A 591 -0.10 -6.88 -31.59
C THR A 591 -1.02 -8.12 -31.57
N PRO A 592 -2.08 -8.19 -32.42
CA PRO A 592 -2.95 -9.36 -32.47
C PRO A 592 -2.17 -10.65 -32.74
N ALA A 593 -2.52 -11.72 -32.03
CA ALA A 593 -1.85 -13.01 -32.15
C ALA A 593 -2.15 -13.69 -33.49
N ASP A 594 -3.38 -13.52 -33.99
CA ASP A 594 -3.88 -13.98 -35.28
C ASP A 594 -4.89 -12.96 -35.83
N THR A 595 -5.31 -13.07 -37.10
CA THR A 595 -6.24 -12.13 -37.78
C THR A 595 -7.62 -11.97 -37.12
N ASN A 596 -7.95 -12.77 -36.10
CA ASN A 596 -9.24 -12.70 -35.40
C ASN A 596 -9.10 -12.97 -33.90
N ALA A 597 -7.91 -12.79 -33.33
CA ALA A 597 -7.67 -13.02 -31.91
C ALA A 597 -6.58 -12.12 -31.35
N VAL A 598 -6.83 -11.58 -30.16
CA VAL A 598 -5.85 -10.84 -29.36
C VAL A 598 -5.60 -11.57 -28.05
N ASP A 599 -4.33 -11.65 -27.68
CA ASP A 599 -3.88 -12.27 -26.44
C ASP A 599 -3.79 -11.21 -25.33
N VAL A 600 -4.26 -11.54 -24.12
CA VAL A 600 -4.24 -10.63 -22.96
C VAL A 600 -3.90 -11.38 -21.67
N LEU A 601 -3.46 -10.64 -20.64
CA LEU A 601 -3.27 -11.14 -19.28
C LEU A 601 -4.58 -11.01 -18.47
N PRO A 602 -4.85 -11.90 -17.50
CA PRO A 602 -6.08 -11.89 -16.70
C PRO A 602 -6.13 -10.69 -15.75
N THR A 603 -7.34 -10.21 -15.43
CA THR A 603 -7.58 -9.15 -14.42
C THR A 603 -6.81 -7.85 -14.68
N ARG A 604 -6.62 -7.48 -15.94
CA ARG A 604 -5.95 -6.23 -16.37
C ARG A 604 -6.94 -5.36 -17.12
N THR A 605 -6.74 -4.05 -17.05
CA THR A 605 -7.48 -3.11 -17.90
C THR A 605 -7.05 -3.26 -19.36
N LEU A 606 -8.04 -3.39 -20.24
CA LEU A 606 -7.92 -3.45 -21.69
C LEU A 606 -8.80 -2.37 -22.28
N ARG A 607 -8.22 -1.47 -23.06
CA ARG A 607 -8.95 -0.52 -23.88
C ARG A 607 -9.16 -1.10 -25.27
N ILE A 608 -10.40 -1.06 -25.75
CA ILE A 608 -10.75 -1.43 -27.13
C ILE A 608 -11.22 -0.17 -27.82
N GLN A 609 -10.66 0.15 -28.99
CA GLN A 609 -11.04 1.34 -29.73
C GLN A 609 -10.92 1.16 -31.25
N PHE A 610 -11.72 1.91 -32.00
CA PHE A 610 -11.67 1.96 -33.46
C PHE A 610 -12.06 3.35 -34.00
N PRO A 611 -11.57 3.75 -35.19
CA PRO A 611 -11.87 5.05 -35.78
C PRO A 611 -13.34 5.19 -36.17
N ALA A 612 -13.97 6.31 -35.79
CA ALA A 612 -15.35 6.59 -36.22
C ALA A 612 -15.47 6.82 -37.75
N SER A 613 -14.35 6.97 -38.46
CA SER A 613 -14.32 7.01 -39.94
C SER A 613 -14.71 5.70 -40.61
N GLU A 614 -14.62 4.56 -39.89
CA GLU A 614 -14.97 3.24 -40.41
C GLU A 614 -16.47 2.96 -40.36
N LEU A 615 -17.24 3.81 -39.67
CA LEU A 615 -18.70 3.67 -39.56
C LEU A 615 -19.44 4.51 -40.60
N LEU A 616 -20.68 4.11 -40.88
CA LEU A 616 -21.62 4.95 -41.63
C LEU A 616 -21.98 6.20 -40.82
N THR A 617 -22.35 7.28 -41.51
CA THR A 617 -22.87 8.49 -40.84
C THR A 617 -24.24 8.21 -40.21
N ASN A 618 -24.48 8.68 -38.97
CA ASN A 618 -25.73 8.55 -38.17
C ASN A 618 -25.77 7.35 -37.20
N VAL A 619 -24.79 7.26 -36.30
CA VAL A 619 -24.70 6.22 -35.24
C VAL A 619 -25.48 6.66 -34.00
N GLU A 620 -26.42 5.85 -33.53
CA GLU A 620 -27.19 6.08 -32.30
C GLU A 620 -26.39 5.64 -31.07
N ARG A 621 -25.80 4.44 -31.10
CA ARG A 621 -24.97 3.89 -30.02
C ARG A 621 -24.00 2.81 -30.53
N VAL A 622 -22.91 2.62 -29.81
CA VAL A 622 -21.95 1.53 -30.02
C VAL A 622 -21.79 0.76 -28.70
N THR A 623 -21.97 -0.55 -28.75
CA THR A 623 -21.88 -1.42 -27.56
C THR A 623 -20.89 -2.55 -27.80
N LEU A 624 -20.12 -2.89 -26.78
CA LEU A 624 -19.20 -4.02 -26.73
C LEU A 624 -19.77 -5.07 -25.78
N GLU A 625 -19.90 -6.31 -26.23
CA GLU A 625 -20.21 -7.48 -25.41
C GLU A 625 -18.94 -8.28 -25.11
N LEU A 626 -18.68 -8.56 -23.83
CA LEU A 626 -17.62 -9.43 -23.35
C LEU A 626 -18.12 -10.26 -22.16
N ASP A 627 -18.02 -11.59 -22.26
CA ASP A 627 -18.49 -12.54 -21.23
C ASP A 627 -19.97 -12.39 -20.81
N GLY A 628 -20.80 -11.84 -21.70
CA GLY A 628 -22.22 -11.57 -21.46
C GLY A 628 -22.50 -10.21 -20.81
N ASP A 629 -21.46 -9.46 -20.44
CA ASP A 629 -21.56 -8.07 -20.00
C ASP A 629 -21.51 -7.12 -21.20
N LEU A 630 -22.33 -6.06 -21.15
CA LEU A 630 -22.42 -5.03 -22.19
C LEU A 630 -21.75 -3.73 -21.70
N TYR A 631 -20.85 -3.21 -22.52
CA TYR A 631 -20.10 -1.99 -22.27
C TYR A 631 -20.46 -0.96 -23.35
N LEU A 632 -20.84 0.26 -22.94
CA LEU A 632 -21.02 1.35 -23.89
C LEU A 632 -19.64 1.83 -24.37
N MET A 633 -19.51 2.08 -25.67
CA MET A 633 -18.32 2.69 -26.25
C MET A 633 -18.58 4.17 -26.51
N ASP A 634 -17.77 5.04 -25.91
CA ASP A 634 -17.91 6.48 -26.02
C ASP A 634 -17.09 7.02 -27.19
N LEU A 635 -17.66 8.01 -27.89
CA LEU A 635 -16.98 8.75 -28.94
C LEU A 635 -16.11 9.85 -28.33
N ASP A 636 -14.80 9.73 -28.47
CA ASP A 636 -13.90 10.86 -28.28
C ASP A 636 -14.01 11.81 -29.48
N GLU A 637 -14.75 12.91 -29.34
CA GLU A 637 -14.97 13.90 -30.40
C GLU A 637 -13.67 14.58 -30.88
N THR A 638 -12.61 14.57 -30.06
CA THR A 638 -11.32 15.21 -30.38
C THR A 638 -10.45 14.30 -31.23
N LEU A 639 -10.42 13.00 -30.89
CA LEU A 639 -9.62 11.99 -31.59
C LEU A 639 -10.40 11.24 -32.68
N VAL A 640 -11.73 11.38 -32.69
CA VAL A 640 -12.66 10.73 -33.63
C VAL A 640 -12.55 9.19 -33.52
N LEU A 641 -12.54 8.70 -32.28
CA LEU A 641 -12.40 7.28 -31.93
C LEU A 641 -13.55 6.86 -31.00
N TYR A 642 -14.18 5.72 -31.28
CA TYR A 642 -15.01 5.04 -30.27
C TYR A 642 -14.10 4.21 -29.39
N SER A 643 -14.24 4.32 -28.06
CA SER A 643 -13.42 3.56 -27.12
C SER A 643 -14.17 3.17 -25.86
N THR A 644 -13.75 2.09 -25.22
CA THR A 644 -14.20 1.70 -23.89
C THR A 644 -13.09 0.93 -23.16
N ASP A 645 -13.08 1.02 -21.83
CA ASP A 645 -12.16 0.29 -20.96
C ASP A 645 -12.89 -0.88 -20.30
N VAL A 646 -12.36 -2.08 -20.49
CA VAL A 646 -12.89 -3.30 -19.87
C VAL A 646 -11.83 -3.97 -19.00
N THR A 647 -12.27 -4.71 -17.98
CA THR A 647 -11.37 -5.57 -17.21
C THR A 647 -11.35 -6.95 -17.85
N THR A 648 -10.15 -7.46 -18.17
CA THR A 648 -10.03 -8.79 -18.77
C THR A 648 -10.46 -9.88 -17.77
N PRO A 649 -11.14 -10.94 -18.24
CA PRO A 649 -11.60 -12.02 -17.34
C PRO A 649 -10.46 -12.71 -16.60
N ASP A 650 -10.76 -13.28 -15.44
CA ASP A 650 -9.79 -13.98 -14.59
C ASP A 650 -9.49 -15.41 -15.06
N SER A 651 -10.44 -16.03 -15.76
CA SER A 651 -10.33 -17.41 -16.22
C SER A 651 -9.52 -17.52 -17.51
N ILE A 652 -8.63 -18.52 -17.56
CA ILE A 652 -7.73 -18.75 -18.70
C ILE A 652 -8.49 -19.49 -19.82
N GLU A 653 -9.38 -18.75 -20.45
CA GLU A 653 -10.26 -19.23 -21.52
C GLU A 653 -10.23 -18.27 -22.73
N THR A 654 -10.97 -18.60 -23.77
CA THR A 654 -11.14 -17.74 -24.95
C THR A 654 -12.55 -17.19 -24.93
N TYR A 655 -12.66 -15.87 -24.92
CA TYR A 655 -13.91 -15.13 -24.90
C TYR A 655 -14.21 -14.59 -26.29
N LEU A 656 -15.49 -14.49 -26.62
CA LEU A 656 -15.94 -13.76 -27.81
C LEU A 656 -16.13 -12.30 -27.39
N ILE A 657 -15.52 -11.39 -28.14
CA ILE A 657 -15.86 -9.97 -28.09
C ILE A 657 -16.71 -9.65 -29.31
N ALA A 658 -17.85 -9.01 -29.11
CA ALA A 658 -18.73 -8.56 -30.18
C ALA A 658 -19.00 -7.07 -30.00
N ILE A 659 -18.77 -6.27 -31.03
CA ILE A 659 -19.13 -4.87 -31.06
C ILE A 659 -20.34 -4.74 -31.97
N GLU A 660 -21.44 -4.27 -31.39
CA GLU A 660 -22.68 -3.94 -32.09
C GLU A 660 -22.80 -2.43 -32.22
N VAL A 661 -22.90 -1.96 -33.46
CA VAL A 661 -23.17 -0.57 -33.82
C VAL A 661 -24.64 -0.48 -34.19
N THR A 662 -25.40 0.39 -33.52
CA THR A 662 -26.80 0.70 -33.87
C THR A 662 -26.85 2.09 -34.52
N TYR A 663 -27.45 2.17 -35.70
CA TYR A 663 -27.65 3.41 -36.43
C TYR A 663 -29.03 4.01 -36.14
N ASP A 664 -29.21 5.30 -36.42
CA ASP A 664 -30.46 6.05 -36.17
C ASP A 664 -31.71 5.44 -36.87
N ASP A 665 -31.52 4.59 -37.88
CA ASP A 665 -32.58 3.88 -38.61
C ASP A 665 -32.88 2.47 -38.05
N GLU A 666 -32.40 2.18 -36.84
CA GLU A 666 -32.43 0.87 -36.16
C GLU A 666 -31.65 -0.25 -36.89
N ALA A 667 -30.89 0.08 -37.95
CA ALA A 667 -29.99 -0.90 -38.55
C ALA A 667 -28.83 -1.21 -37.60
N THR A 668 -28.43 -2.49 -37.56
CA THR A 668 -27.29 -2.93 -36.74
C THR A 668 -26.17 -3.51 -37.59
N GLU A 669 -24.94 -3.18 -37.22
CA GLU A 669 -23.71 -3.73 -37.77
C GLU A 669 -22.91 -4.38 -36.64
N ASN A 670 -22.33 -5.54 -36.92
CA ASN A 670 -21.74 -6.39 -35.89
C ASN A 670 -20.36 -6.88 -36.33
N VAL A 671 -19.33 -6.55 -35.55
CA VAL A 671 -17.97 -7.10 -35.69
C VAL A 671 -17.66 -7.96 -34.48
N SER A 672 -16.99 -9.10 -34.67
CA SER A 672 -16.61 -9.96 -33.55
C SER A 672 -15.20 -10.49 -33.69
N SER A 673 -14.49 -10.56 -32.57
CA SER A 673 -13.12 -11.03 -32.45
C SER A 673 -12.99 -11.94 -31.22
N LEU A 674 -11.86 -12.63 -31.07
CA LEU A 674 -11.59 -13.51 -29.94
C LEU A 674 -10.60 -12.88 -28.97
N LEU A 675 -10.96 -12.81 -27.69
CA LEU A 675 -10.09 -12.42 -26.61
C LEU A 675 -9.54 -13.67 -25.92
N ARG A 676 -8.24 -13.93 -26.04
CA ARG A 676 -7.58 -15.08 -25.42
C ARG A 676 -6.84 -14.65 -24.16
N VAL A 677 -7.29 -15.13 -23.00
CA VAL A 677 -6.61 -14.87 -21.74
C VAL A 677 -5.46 -15.87 -21.58
N ILE A 678 -4.22 -15.38 -21.53
CA ILE A 678 -3.02 -16.20 -21.32
C ILE A 678 -2.70 -16.27 -19.83
N ALA A 679 -2.35 -17.46 -19.35
CA ALA A 679 -1.84 -17.64 -18.00
C ALA A 679 -0.57 -16.80 -17.74
N GLU A 680 -0.50 -16.23 -16.53
CA GLU A 680 0.73 -15.60 -16.04
C GLU A 680 1.83 -16.64 -15.82
N GLY A 681 3.08 -16.22 -16.01
CA GLY A 681 4.26 -17.03 -15.76
C GLY A 681 4.44 -17.24 -14.27
N TYR A 682 5.29 -18.16 -13.85
CA TYR A 682 5.49 -18.42 -12.43
C TYR A 682 6.90 -18.90 -12.11
N VAL A 683 7.29 -18.74 -10.85
CA VAL A 683 8.59 -19.17 -10.36
C VAL A 683 8.46 -20.45 -9.54
N TYR A 684 9.26 -21.47 -9.86
CA TYR A 684 9.19 -22.79 -9.24
C TYR A 684 10.58 -23.38 -8.95
N GLN A 685 10.62 -24.38 -8.09
CA GLN A 685 11.76 -25.26 -7.85
C GLN A 685 11.33 -26.71 -8.04
N VAL A 686 12.29 -27.62 -8.19
CA VAL A 686 12.00 -29.06 -8.28
C VAL A 686 12.45 -29.74 -6.99
N ILE A 687 11.52 -30.31 -6.24
CA ILE A 687 11.77 -31.12 -5.04
C ILE A 687 11.33 -32.55 -5.35
N ASP A 688 12.24 -33.52 -5.21
CA ASP A 688 11.96 -34.95 -5.46
C ASP A 688 11.35 -35.28 -6.84
N GLY A 689 11.57 -34.41 -7.83
CA GLY A 689 11.02 -34.54 -9.18
C GLY A 689 9.64 -33.92 -9.39
N GLU A 690 9.05 -33.28 -8.37
CA GLU A 690 7.81 -32.52 -8.45
C GLU A 690 8.10 -31.00 -8.42
N GLU A 691 7.32 -30.24 -9.19
CA GLU A 691 7.42 -28.78 -9.25
C GLU A 691 6.71 -28.15 -8.06
N ALA A 692 7.42 -27.29 -7.33
CA ALA A 692 6.90 -26.54 -6.18
C ALA A 692 7.13 -25.05 -6.39
N ILE A 693 6.07 -24.25 -6.27
CA ILE A 693 6.12 -22.79 -6.43
C ILE A 693 7.05 -22.14 -5.39
N VAL A 694 7.82 -21.14 -5.84
CA VAL A 694 8.66 -20.28 -4.99
C VAL A 694 8.02 -18.89 -4.93
N PRO A 695 7.41 -18.49 -3.81
CA PRO A 695 6.75 -17.18 -3.70
C PRO A 695 7.73 -16.08 -3.28
N ASN A 696 7.38 -14.82 -3.54
CA ASN A 696 8.17 -13.61 -3.23
C ASN A 696 9.59 -13.59 -3.84
N VAL A 697 9.75 -14.08 -5.06
CA VAL A 697 11.01 -13.98 -5.80
C VAL A 697 11.11 -12.58 -6.40
N THR A 698 12.25 -11.91 -6.22
CA THR A 698 12.51 -10.65 -6.91
C THR A 698 12.97 -10.96 -8.32
N VAL A 699 12.23 -10.47 -9.30
CA VAL A 699 12.50 -10.69 -10.71
C VAL A 699 12.73 -9.36 -11.39
N SER A 700 13.88 -9.25 -12.04
CA SER A 700 14.26 -8.13 -12.90
C SER A 700 14.13 -8.54 -14.35
N LEU A 701 13.47 -7.70 -15.14
CA LEU A 701 13.47 -7.78 -16.60
C LEU A 701 14.61 -6.93 -17.16
N LEU A 702 15.38 -7.48 -18.10
CA LEU A 702 16.47 -6.79 -18.78
C LEU A 702 16.17 -6.78 -20.28
N GLU A 703 16.22 -5.61 -20.90
CA GLU A 703 16.16 -5.47 -22.35
C GLU A 703 17.57 -5.66 -22.92
N VAL A 704 17.68 -6.46 -23.98
CA VAL A 704 18.96 -6.69 -24.67
C VAL A 704 19.09 -5.65 -25.78
N VAL A 705 19.91 -4.63 -25.53
CA VAL A 705 20.20 -3.56 -26.49
C VAL A 705 21.64 -3.73 -26.97
N GLU A 706 21.83 -3.98 -28.27
CA GLU A 706 23.16 -4.20 -28.88
C GLU A 706 24.00 -5.31 -28.20
N ASP A 707 23.38 -6.45 -27.88
CA ASP A 707 23.98 -7.61 -27.18
C ASP A 707 24.36 -7.37 -25.70
N GLU A 708 24.01 -6.23 -25.10
CA GLU A 708 24.22 -5.93 -23.68
C GLU A 708 22.88 -5.89 -22.92
N PRO A 709 22.75 -6.63 -21.79
CA PRO A 709 21.52 -6.62 -21.01
C PRO A 709 21.45 -5.37 -20.12
N VAL A 710 20.48 -4.50 -20.41
CA VAL A 710 20.18 -3.28 -19.64
C VAL A 710 18.88 -3.49 -18.87
N VAL A 711 18.77 -2.99 -17.64
CA VAL A 711 17.50 -3.07 -16.89
C VAL A 711 16.42 -2.29 -17.66
N TRP A 712 15.33 -2.97 -18.01
CA TRP A 712 14.23 -2.36 -18.74
C TRP A 712 13.46 -1.36 -17.86
N ASP A 713 13.21 -0.14 -18.32
CA ASP A 713 12.44 0.84 -17.58
C ASP A 713 10.94 0.67 -17.86
N GLY A 714 10.21 0.11 -16.89
CA GLY A 714 8.77 -0.09 -16.97
C GLY A 714 7.94 1.15 -16.58
N SER A 715 8.56 2.20 -16.06
CA SER A 715 7.87 3.39 -15.54
C SER A 715 6.98 4.09 -16.58
N PRO A 716 7.38 4.24 -17.85
CA PRO A 716 6.51 4.82 -18.89
C PRO A 716 5.23 4.04 -19.16
N TYR A 717 5.15 2.78 -18.71
CA TYR A 717 4.05 1.85 -18.92
C TYR A 717 3.32 1.52 -17.61
N ALA A 718 3.49 2.34 -16.57
CA ALA A 718 2.94 2.13 -15.23
C ALA A 718 3.29 0.76 -14.61
N GLN A 719 4.44 0.19 -14.96
CA GLN A 719 4.88 -1.12 -14.49
C GLN A 719 6.21 -1.02 -13.72
N PHE A 720 6.30 -1.73 -12.59
CA PHE A 720 7.52 -1.76 -11.79
C PHE A 720 8.52 -2.82 -12.31
N ASN A 721 9.79 -2.44 -12.35
CA ASN A 721 10.91 -3.35 -12.61
C ASN A 721 12.15 -2.88 -11.79
N PRO A 722 12.74 -3.72 -10.92
CA PRO A 722 12.34 -5.08 -10.58
C PRO A 722 11.01 -5.17 -9.85
N THR A 723 10.33 -6.30 -10.00
CA THR A 723 9.07 -6.60 -9.29
C THR A 723 9.19 -7.90 -8.49
N ASN A 724 8.30 -8.10 -7.53
CA ASN A 724 8.23 -9.36 -6.80
C ASN A 724 7.07 -10.21 -7.34
N THR A 725 7.27 -11.51 -7.46
CA THR A 725 6.20 -12.46 -7.78
C THR A 725 5.07 -12.41 -6.73
N THR A 726 3.84 -12.75 -7.12
CA THR A 726 2.71 -12.86 -6.20
C THR A 726 2.90 -13.97 -5.14
N SER A 727 1.96 -14.11 -4.20
CA SER A 727 1.94 -15.22 -3.23
C SER A 727 1.83 -16.61 -3.87
N GLU A 728 1.34 -16.67 -5.11
CA GLU A 728 1.24 -17.88 -5.93
C GLU A 728 2.42 -18.03 -6.90
N GLY A 729 3.43 -17.16 -6.77
CA GLY A 729 4.63 -17.16 -7.60
C GLY A 729 4.42 -16.61 -9.00
N ASN A 730 3.23 -16.06 -9.31
CA ASN A 730 2.88 -15.57 -10.65
C ASN A 730 3.62 -14.26 -10.97
N ILE A 731 3.93 -14.08 -12.26
CA ILE A 731 4.57 -12.90 -12.80
C ILE A 731 4.36 -12.77 -14.31
N ALA A 732 4.00 -11.57 -14.75
CA ALA A 732 3.90 -11.20 -16.16
C ALA A 732 3.99 -9.68 -16.33
N TRP A 733 4.41 -9.24 -17.52
CA TRP A 733 4.45 -7.84 -17.94
C TRP A 733 3.86 -7.66 -19.33
N TYR A 734 3.35 -6.46 -19.59
CA TYR A 734 3.20 -5.95 -20.95
C TYR A 734 4.47 -5.20 -21.33
N VAL A 735 5.09 -5.56 -22.44
CA VAL A 735 6.37 -4.99 -22.89
C VAL A 735 6.29 -4.59 -24.37
N PRO A 736 7.07 -3.61 -24.81
CA PRO A 736 7.32 -3.42 -26.24
C PRO A 736 7.92 -4.68 -26.86
N ASN A 737 7.64 -4.93 -28.14
CA ASN A 737 8.25 -6.06 -28.85
C ASN A 737 9.78 -5.87 -28.93
N GLY A 738 10.52 -6.90 -28.53
CA GLY A 738 11.96 -6.79 -28.32
C GLY A 738 12.56 -8.07 -27.76
N THR A 739 13.87 -8.05 -27.51
CA THR A 739 14.57 -9.19 -26.89
C THR A 739 14.82 -8.89 -25.42
N PHE A 740 14.38 -9.79 -24.54
CA PHE A 740 14.47 -9.61 -23.11
C PHE A 740 15.16 -10.80 -22.44
N MET A 741 15.80 -10.53 -21.32
CA MET A 741 16.33 -11.53 -20.39
C MET A 741 15.72 -11.31 -19.02
N ILE A 742 15.65 -12.39 -18.25
CA ILE A 742 15.08 -12.35 -16.92
C ILE A 742 16.13 -12.76 -15.92
N GLN A 743 16.16 -12.05 -14.80
CA GLN A 743 17.00 -12.37 -13.66
C GLN A 743 16.12 -12.50 -12.42
N ALA A 744 16.17 -13.66 -11.78
CA ALA A 744 15.43 -13.96 -10.57
C ALA A 744 16.38 -14.21 -9.39
N GLU A 745 16.10 -13.55 -8.27
CA GLU A 745 16.87 -13.65 -7.04
C GLU A 745 15.92 -13.93 -5.86
N ALA A 746 16.26 -14.94 -5.05
CA ALA A 746 15.54 -15.31 -3.85
C ALA A 746 16.48 -15.90 -2.80
N ASP A 747 16.20 -15.63 -1.52
CA ASP A 747 17.00 -16.13 -0.40
C ASP A 747 17.03 -17.66 -0.36
N GLY A 748 18.22 -18.25 -0.34
CA GLY A 748 18.41 -19.71 -0.28
C GLY A 748 18.40 -20.42 -1.64
N PHE A 749 18.31 -19.66 -2.73
CA PHE A 749 18.42 -20.15 -4.10
C PHE A 749 19.61 -19.51 -4.81
N ASP A 750 20.21 -20.24 -5.76
CA ASP A 750 21.15 -19.65 -6.70
C ASP A 750 20.41 -18.63 -7.59
N ARG A 751 21.08 -17.53 -7.93
CA ARG A 751 20.57 -16.55 -8.90
C ARG A 751 20.26 -17.26 -10.22
N ALA A 752 19.02 -17.14 -10.68
CA ALA A 752 18.60 -17.68 -11.95
C ALA A 752 18.63 -16.56 -13.00
N THR A 753 19.17 -16.86 -14.18
CA THR A 753 19.14 -15.96 -15.34
C THR A 753 18.66 -16.76 -16.55
N SER A 754 17.65 -16.25 -17.25
CA SER A 754 17.11 -16.89 -18.45
C SER A 754 18.03 -16.66 -19.65
N SER A 755 17.80 -17.43 -20.72
CA SER A 755 18.27 -17.05 -22.05
C SER A 755 17.45 -15.88 -22.58
N ASP A 756 17.97 -15.24 -23.62
CA ASP A 756 17.29 -14.23 -24.41
C ASP A 756 15.95 -14.79 -24.94
N GLU A 757 14.88 -14.03 -24.73
CA GLU A 757 13.52 -14.34 -25.15
C GLU A 757 13.02 -13.20 -26.05
N GLU A 758 12.63 -13.55 -27.28
CA GLU A 758 12.13 -12.60 -28.27
C GLU A 758 10.60 -12.48 -28.10
N ILE A 759 10.13 -11.30 -27.72
CA ILE A 759 8.72 -10.98 -27.51
C ILE A 759 8.18 -10.26 -28.74
N SER A 760 7.11 -10.81 -29.33
CA SER A 760 6.47 -10.28 -30.54
C SER A 760 4.98 -9.97 -30.40
N ASN A 761 4.37 -10.34 -29.26
CA ASN A 761 2.95 -10.16 -28.96
C ASN A 761 2.73 -9.23 -27.74
N ASN A 762 3.74 -8.44 -27.39
CA ASN A 762 3.72 -7.50 -26.27
C ASN A 762 3.51 -8.11 -24.88
N ILE A 763 3.51 -9.44 -24.72
CA ILE A 763 3.28 -10.13 -23.44
C ILE A 763 4.51 -10.92 -23.04
N MET A 764 5.07 -10.61 -21.87
CA MET A 764 6.15 -11.36 -21.25
C MET A 764 5.63 -12.13 -20.04
N SER A 765 5.59 -13.46 -20.15
CA SER A 765 4.97 -14.36 -19.15
C SER A 765 5.89 -15.55 -18.81
N PRO A 766 6.98 -15.33 -18.07
CA PRO A 766 8.04 -16.32 -17.98
C PRO A 766 7.85 -17.37 -16.89
N VAL A 767 8.30 -18.59 -17.17
CA VAL A 767 8.36 -19.68 -16.19
C VAL A 767 9.81 -19.90 -15.74
N ILE A 768 10.12 -19.58 -14.48
CA ILE A 768 11.49 -19.50 -13.97
C ILE A 768 11.76 -20.64 -13.00
N ARG A 769 12.80 -21.44 -13.26
CA ARG A 769 13.24 -22.50 -12.35
C ARG A 769 14.37 -22.00 -11.44
N MET A 770 14.15 -22.02 -10.14
CA MET A 770 15.17 -21.75 -9.14
C MET A 770 15.79 -23.05 -8.61
N VAL A 771 17.10 -23.01 -8.37
CA VAL A 771 17.85 -24.12 -7.78
C VAL A 771 18.21 -23.76 -6.35
N ARG A 772 17.82 -24.61 -5.40
CA ARG A 772 18.11 -24.38 -3.99
C ARG A 772 19.60 -24.60 -3.74
N VAL A 773 20.22 -23.71 -2.99
CA VAL A 773 21.62 -23.89 -2.56
C VAL A 773 21.65 -25.06 -1.58
N GLU A 774 22.19 -26.21 -1.99
CA GLU A 774 22.35 -27.37 -1.12
C GLU A 774 23.31 -27.04 0.02
N GLU A 775 22.82 -27.02 1.26
CA GLU A 775 23.67 -27.10 2.44
C GLU A 775 24.26 -28.51 2.48
N GLU A 776 25.60 -28.64 2.43
CA GLU A 776 26.29 -29.92 2.60
C GLU A 776 25.79 -30.62 3.88
N GLU A 777 24.98 -31.67 3.72
CA GLU A 777 24.60 -32.57 4.80
C GLU A 777 25.86 -33.31 5.28
N GLU A 778 26.38 -32.97 6.46
CA GLU A 778 27.26 -33.86 7.21
C GLU A 778 26.46 -35.13 7.55
N GLU A 779 26.68 -36.20 6.80
CA GLU A 779 26.04 -37.51 7.04
C GLU A 779 26.22 -37.97 8.51
N PRO A 780 25.18 -38.54 9.14
CA PRO A 780 25.30 -39.10 10.48
C PRO A 780 26.12 -40.40 10.48
N GLU A 781 27.14 -40.46 11.33
CA GLU A 781 27.95 -41.68 11.51
C GLU A 781 27.08 -42.91 11.87
N PRO A 782 27.40 -44.12 11.35
CA PRO A 782 26.55 -45.29 11.48
C PRO A 782 26.60 -45.91 12.87
N VAL A 783 25.41 -46.20 13.42
CA VAL A 783 25.19 -47.04 14.60
C VAL A 783 25.41 -48.51 14.22
N ILE A 784 26.31 -49.20 14.93
CA ILE A 784 26.52 -50.64 14.79
C ILE A 784 25.87 -51.37 15.97
N GLU A 785 25.00 -52.35 15.66
CA GLU A 785 24.66 -53.48 16.54
C GLU A 785 24.85 -54.84 15.81
N PRO A 786 25.00 -55.97 16.53
CA PRO A 786 26.06 -56.95 16.26
C PRO A 786 25.61 -58.27 15.59
N GLY A 787 26.55 -58.90 14.87
CA GLY A 787 26.74 -60.37 14.87
C GLY A 787 26.40 -61.14 13.59
N GLY A 788 27.41 -61.78 12.98
CA GLY A 788 27.24 -62.90 12.03
C GLY A 788 28.52 -63.19 11.21
N PRO A 789 28.95 -64.45 11.03
CA PRO A 789 30.38 -64.79 10.89
C PRO A 789 30.87 -65.03 9.44
N THR A 790 32.18 -65.35 9.34
CA THR A 790 32.94 -66.01 8.24
C THR A 790 33.42 -65.04 7.12
N GLU A 791 34.67 -64.99 6.66
CA GLU A 791 35.71 -66.03 6.50
C GLU A 791 37.08 -65.38 6.10
N VAL A 792 38.19 -65.76 6.78
CA VAL A 792 39.59 -65.95 6.29
C VAL A 792 40.41 -64.71 5.82
N GLU A 793 41.31 -64.15 6.66
CA GLU A 793 42.80 -64.33 6.76
C GLU A 793 43.66 -63.71 5.63
N PRO A 794 44.95 -63.34 5.86
CA PRO A 794 45.62 -62.78 7.05
C PRO A 794 46.71 -61.70 6.71
N GLU A 795 47.56 -61.40 7.71
CA GLU A 795 48.81 -60.59 7.71
C GLU A 795 48.65 -59.11 8.10
N GLY A 796 49.26 -58.59 9.17
CA GLY A 796 50.15 -59.17 10.15
C GLY A 796 50.68 -58.08 11.10
N THR A 797 50.97 -58.49 12.34
CA THR A 797 51.97 -57.94 13.29
C THR A 797 51.74 -56.53 13.85
N GLU A 798 51.32 -56.44 15.11
CA GLU A 798 52.16 -56.25 16.33
C GLU A 798 52.45 -54.75 16.55
N GLU A 799 52.31 -54.11 17.71
CA GLU A 799 52.33 -54.57 19.10
C GLU A 799 51.90 -53.40 20.02
N THR A 800 51.14 -53.71 21.09
CA THR A 800 51.26 -53.25 22.51
C THR A 800 51.60 -51.78 22.86
N GLU A 801 51.12 -51.14 23.93
CA GLU A 801 50.43 -51.52 25.17
C GLU A 801 50.09 -50.23 25.96
N THR A 802 48.99 -50.24 26.72
CA THR A 802 48.78 -49.62 28.07
C THR A 802 48.99 -48.10 28.27
N GLY A 803 48.21 -47.37 29.07
CA GLY A 803 47.16 -47.71 30.02
C GLY A 803 46.77 -46.46 30.83
N GLU A 804 45.49 -46.43 31.25
CA GLU A 804 44.92 -45.85 32.48
C GLU A 804 45.23 -44.40 32.93
N GLY A 805 44.13 -43.67 33.21
CA GLY A 805 44.03 -42.87 34.46
C GLY A 805 43.54 -41.42 34.34
N ALA A 806 42.22 -41.21 34.40
CA ALA A 806 41.64 -40.01 35.03
C ALA A 806 41.70 -40.19 36.59
N PRO A 807 41.53 -39.17 37.48
CA PRO A 807 40.68 -37.98 37.29
C PRO A 807 41.06 -36.64 38.02
N ALA A 808 40.31 -35.60 37.65
CA ALA A 808 39.77 -34.48 38.46
C ALA A 808 40.65 -33.41 39.15
N ALA A 809 40.10 -32.18 39.07
CA ALA A 809 40.19 -31.02 39.96
C ALA A 809 41.25 -29.92 39.68
N SER A 810 40.80 -28.93 38.89
CA SER A 810 40.67 -27.50 39.23
C SER A 810 41.84 -26.69 39.81
N VAL A 811 41.96 -25.48 39.24
CA VAL A 811 42.44 -24.19 39.81
C VAL A 811 43.91 -23.83 39.54
N LEU A 812 44.06 -22.99 38.51
CA LEU A 812 44.91 -21.79 38.48
C LEU A 812 46.43 -21.95 38.69
N SER A 813 47.16 -22.19 37.59
CA SER A 813 48.47 -21.57 37.37
C SER A 813 48.83 -21.57 35.88
N ILE A 814 48.79 -20.38 35.28
CA ILE A 814 49.54 -20.04 34.07
C ILE A 814 51.03 -20.13 34.42
N ILE A 815 51.85 -20.72 33.53
CA ILE A 815 53.12 -20.17 33.01
C ILE A 815 53.86 -21.27 32.21
N LEU A 816 53.96 -21.00 30.90
CA LEU A 816 55.03 -21.34 29.96
C LEU A 816 55.35 -22.83 29.73
N ASP A 817 54.89 -23.35 28.59
CA ASP A 817 55.64 -24.37 27.87
C ASP A 817 55.99 -23.89 26.46
N SER A 818 57.24 -24.13 26.11
CA SER A 818 58.07 -23.52 25.05
C SER A 818 57.65 -23.84 23.61
N ALA A 819 56.56 -24.58 23.39
CA ALA A 819 56.13 -25.00 22.06
C ALA A 819 55.38 -23.92 21.27
N ALA A 820 54.85 -22.89 21.94
CA ALA A 820 54.17 -21.77 21.27
C ALA A 820 55.14 -20.71 20.69
N ILE A 821 56.44 -20.80 20.98
CA ILE A 821 57.44 -19.83 20.49
C ILE A 821 58.00 -20.26 19.12
N GLU A 822 58.09 -21.56 18.84
CA GLU A 822 58.56 -22.07 17.54
C GLU A 822 57.52 -21.85 16.41
N ALA A 823 56.23 -22.07 16.68
CA ALA A 823 55.17 -21.84 15.70
C ALA A 823 55.00 -20.36 15.32
N VAL A 824 55.38 -19.44 16.22
CA VAL A 824 55.34 -17.99 15.97
C VAL A 824 56.58 -17.52 15.19
N GLN A 825 57.73 -18.17 15.35
CA GLN A 825 58.94 -17.83 14.57
C GLN A 825 58.85 -18.33 13.12
N GLU A 826 58.23 -19.50 12.89
CA GLU A 826 58.06 -20.06 11.54
C GLU A 826 57.03 -19.28 10.71
N ALA A 827 55.95 -18.79 11.35
CA ALA A 827 54.99 -17.88 10.71
C ALA A 827 55.58 -16.48 10.44
N LEU A 828 56.55 -16.02 11.24
CA LEU A 828 57.19 -14.71 11.09
C LEU A 828 58.23 -14.69 9.94
N GLU A 829 58.87 -15.82 9.62
CA GLU A 829 59.77 -15.93 8.47
C GLU A 829 59.03 -16.06 7.13
N PHE A 830 57.84 -16.66 7.12
CA PHE A 830 56.98 -16.72 5.93
C PHE A 830 56.48 -15.33 5.51
N VAL A 831 56.11 -14.47 6.48
CA VAL A 831 55.69 -13.07 6.22
C VAL A 831 56.86 -12.19 5.78
N ARG A 832 58.11 -12.50 6.17
CA ARG A 832 59.31 -11.77 5.75
C ARG A 832 59.82 -12.13 4.34
N GLY A 833 59.30 -13.19 3.72
CA GLY A 833 59.72 -13.68 2.41
C GLY A 833 58.85 -13.21 1.22
N ILE A 834 57.78 -12.45 1.48
CA ILE A 834 56.88 -11.94 0.43
C ILE A 834 57.56 -10.73 -0.24
N PRO A 835 57.82 -10.75 -1.57
CA PRO A 835 58.34 -9.58 -2.27
C PRO A 835 57.25 -8.49 -2.26
N GLY A 836 57.49 -7.41 -1.51
CA GLY A 836 56.52 -6.33 -1.27
C GLY A 836 56.53 -5.77 0.16
N VAL A 837 57.17 -6.47 1.11
CA VAL A 837 57.28 -6.03 2.52
C VAL A 837 58.68 -5.50 2.90
N GLN A 838 59.54 -5.25 1.90
CA GLN A 838 60.89 -4.68 2.10
C GLN A 838 61.05 -3.22 1.62
N GLU A 839 59.96 -2.44 1.53
CA GLU A 839 60.05 -1.01 1.27
C GLU A 839 59.23 -0.16 2.26
N ALA A 840 59.30 -0.51 3.55
CA ALA A 840 58.80 0.35 4.64
C ALA A 840 59.57 0.16 5.97
N ALA A 841 60.87 -0.16 5.92
CA ALA A 841 61.69 -0.37 7.12
C ALA A 841 63.08 0.28 7.14
N GLU A 842 63.50 1.05 6.13
CA GLU A 842 64.77 1.81 6.19
C GLU A 842 64.67 3.23 5.62
N ILE A 843 63.79 4.09 6.14
CA ILE A 843 64.01 5.55 6.08
C ILE A 843 63.58 6.19 7.41
N SER A 844 64.50 6.21 8.39
CA SER A 844 64.66 7.33 9.32
C SER A 844 65.78 7.05 10.31
N VAL A 845 67.02 7.24 9.88
CA VAL A 845 68.06 7.74 10.79
C VAL A 845 68.29 9.21 10.44
N PRO A 846 67.80 10.18 11.24
CA PRO A 846 68.36 11.50 11.22
C PRO A 846 69.36 11.61 12.38
N THR A 847 70.63 11.60 12.01
CA THR A 847 71.65 12.24 12.83
C THR A 847 71.45 13.75 12.69
N LEU A 848 71.29 14.44 13.83
CA LEU A 848 71.69 15.81 14.17
C LEU A 848 70.58 16.66 14.83
N ALA A 849 70.70 16.70 16.16
CA ALA A 849 70.85 17.92 16.95
C ALA A 849 69.66 18.91 17.11
N VAL A 850 69.19 18.95 18.36
CA VAL A 850 68.84 20.16 19.14
C VAL A 850 67.55 20.87 18.73
N THR A 851 66.44 20.55 19.41
CA THR A 851 65.72 21.45 20.35
C THR A 851 64.36 20.87 20.76
N ALA A 852 64.00 21.06 22.05
CA ALA A 852 62.68 21.00 22.68
C ALA A 852 61.82 19.72 22.45
N GLY A 853 61.73 18.77 23.38
CA GLY A 853 61.31 18.98 24.76
C GLY A 853 59.77 19.04 24.85
N ALA A 854 59.16 17.87 25.12
CA ALA A 854 57.75 17.65 25.42
C ALA A 854 56.73 17.80 24.26
N SER A 855 56.38 16.68 23.61
CA SER A 855 55.05 16.45 22.98
C SER A 855 54.83 15.02 22.41
N VAL A 856 55.82 14.11 22.44
CA VAL A 856 55.68 12.80 21.75
C VAL A 856 54.95 11.71 22.59
N VAL A 857 54.63 11.97 23.86
CA VAL A 857 53.95 10.98 24.73
C VAL A 857 52.41 11.09 24.68
N VAL A 858 51.83 12.13 24.07
CA VAL A 858 50.37 12.34 24.09
C VAL A 858 49.65 11.61 22.96
N LEU A 859 50.24 11.52 21.77
CA LEU A 859 49.59 10.87 20.61
C LEU A 859 49.61 9.34 20.67
N SER A 860 50.62 8.74 21.29
CA SER A 860 50.68 7.27 21.44
C SER A 860 49.67 6.74 22.48
N VAL A 861 49.36 7.52 23.52
CA VAL A 861 48.33 7.16 24.51
C VAL A 861 46.91 7.37 23.96
N ALA A 862 46.72 8.27 22.99
CA ALA A 862 45.42 8.52 22.36
C ALA A 862 44.98 7.38 21.41
N PHE A 863 45.93 6.78 20.66
CA PHE A 863 45.64 5.62 19.80
C PHE A 863 45.38 4.32 20.59
N ASP A 864 46.00 4.16 21.77
CA ASP A 864 45.70 3.05 22.68
C ASP A 864 44.29 3.17 23.34
N PHE A 865 43.65 4.34 23.26
CA PHE A 865 42.36 4.65 23.90
C PHE A 865 41.15 4.49 22.97
N LEU A 866 41.37 4.48 21.65
CA LEU A 866 40.32 4.45 20.62
C LEU A 866 39.42 3.20 20.68
N PRO A 867 39.96 1.97 20.78
CA PRO A 867 39.13 0.76 20.96
C PRO A 867 38.34 0.78 22.28
N PHE A 868 38.82 1.54 23.26
CA PHE A 868 38.18 1.65 24.57
C PHE A 868 37.03 2.66 24.59
N LEU A 869 37.19 3.80 23.91
CA LEU A 869 36.12 4.80 23.69
C LEU A 869 34.95 4.19 22.90
N GLN A 870 35.24 3.37 21.89
CA GLN A 870 34.20 2.70 21.09
C GLN A 870 33.22 1.90 21.96
N TYR A 871 33.71 1.16 22.96
CA TYR A 871 32.85 0.40 23.86
C TYR A 871 32.02 1.28 24.82
N LEU A 872 32.55 2.43 25.24
CA LEU A 872 31.80 3.41 26.05
C LEU A 872 30.60 3.98 25.28
N PHE A 873 30.72 4.13 23.96
CA PHE A 873 29.66 4.62 23.08
C PHE A 873 28.71 3.52 22.58
N THR A 874 29.13 2.25 22.53
CA THR A 874 28.25 1.14 22.13
C THR A 874 27.54 0.46 23.29
N ALA A 875 28.05 0.51 24.53
CA ALA A 875 27.36 -0.04 25.70
C ALA A 875 25.97 0.59 25.98
N PRO A 876 25.75 1.90 25.75
CA PRO A 876 24.42 2.53 25.80
C PRO A 876 23.38 1.91 24.84
N ILE A 877 23.81 1.29 23.72
CA ILE A 877 22.92 0.68 22.71
C ILE A 877 22.08 -0.45 23.30
N LEU A 878 22.59 -1.16 24.32
CA LEU A 878 21.83 -2.19 25.04
C LEU A 878 20.67 -1.63 25.88
N PHE A 879 20.61 -0.31 26.09
CA PHE A 879 19.50 0.37 26.78
C PHE A 879 18.47 0.97 25.82
N PHE A 880 18.84 1.21 24.56
CA PHE A 880 17.88 1.59 23.52
C PHE A 880 16.95 0.41 23.23
N TRP A 881 15.64 0.68 23.18
CA TRP A 881 14.58 -0.33 23.11
C TRP A 881 14.51 -1.33 24.27
N ARG A 882 14.93 -0.89 25.48
CA ARG A 882 14.67 -1.64 26.71
C ARG A 882 13.17 -1.94 26.84
N ARG A 883 12.82 -3.23 26.80
CA ARG A 883 11.44 -3.71 26.93
C ARG A 883 10.88 -3.35 28.30
N LYS A 884 9.64 -2.85 28.34
CA LYS A 884 8.90 -2.62 29.58
C LYS A 884 8.10 -3.88 29.92
N ARG A 885 8.22 -4.38 31.15
CA ARG A 885 7.29 -5.41 31.66
C ARG A 885 5.96 -4.73 31.96
N LYS A 886 4.87 -5.25 31.43
CA LYS A 886 3.50 -4.78 31.71
C LYS A 886 3.02 -5.38 33.03
N GLY A 887 2.07 -4.72 33.70
CA GLY A 887 1.47 -5.18 34.96
C GLY A 887 0.46 -6.33 34.80
N TYR A 888 0.33 -6.85 33.58
CA TYR A 888 -0.62 -7.85 33.16
C TYR A 888 0.00 -8.81 32.14
N GLY A 889 -0.56 -10.02 32.04
CA GLY A 889 -0.23 -11.01 31.01
C GLY A 889 -1.17 -10.91 29.83
N VAL A 890 -0.73 -11.38 28.67
CA VAL A 890 -1.53 -11.42 27.44
C VAL A 890 -1.60 -12.85 26.93
N VAL A 891 -2.80 -13.31 26.59
CA VAL A 891 -3.03 -14.51 25.78
C VAL A 891 -3.04 -14.07 24.32
N TYR A 892 -2.22 -14.69 23.50
CA TYR A 892 -2.04 -14.26 22.11
C TYR A 892 -1.76 -15.45 21.18
N ASN A 893 -1.97 -15.23 19.90
CA ASN A 893 -1.70 -16.21 18.86
C ASN A 893 -0.18 -16.31 18.64
N ALA A 894 0.37 -17.52 18.82
CA ALA A 894 1.81 -17.78 18.75
C ALA A 894 2.42 -17.47 17.37
N ILE A 895 1.62 -17.44 16.29
CA ILE A 895 2.09 -17.17 14.93
C ILE A 895 1.88 -15.70 14.58
N SER A 896 0.63 -15.24 14.59
CA SER A 896 0.27 -13.87 14.16
C SER A 896 0.64 -12.79 15.16
N LYS A 897 0.94 -13.17 16.42
CA LYS A 897 1.21 -12.26 17.56
C LYS A 897 0.02 -11.39 17.95
N VAL A 898 -1.18 -11.66 17.40
CA VAL A 898 -2.43 -10.96 17.71
C VAL A 898 -2.99 -11.45 19.05
N PRO A 899 -3.48 -10.57 19.94
CA PRO A 899 -4.09 -11.00 21.18
C PRO A 899 -5.36 -11.83 20.97
N VAL A 900 -5.59 -12.83 21.83
CA VAL A 900 -6.75 -13.71 21.78
C VAL A 900 -7.78 -13.25 22.82
N ASP A 901 -8.86 -12.66 22.34
CA ASP A 901 -9.97 -12.23 23.16
C ASP A 901 -10.78 -13.40 23.71
N LEU A 902 -11.57 -13.15 24.76
CA LEU A 902 -12.52 -14.12 25.32
C LEU A 902 -11.93 -15.51 25.66
N ALA A 903 -10.62 -15.60 25.87
CA ALA A 903 -9.93 -16.81 26.27
C ALA A 903 -10.16 -17.05 27.76
N VAL A 904 -10.53 -18.27 28.12
CA VAL A 904 -10.80 -18.63 29.51
C VAL A 904 -9.51 -19.11 30.16
N VAL A 905 -8.97 -18.30 31.08
CA VAL A 905 -7.78 -18.63 31.88
C VAL A 905 -8.21 -19.13 33.26
N ARG A 906 -7.91 -20.38 33.59
CA ARG A 906 -8.22 -21.02 34.88
C ARG A 906 -6.94 -21.25 35.67
N LEU A 907 -6.91 -20.80 36.91
CA LEU A 907 -5.78 -20.93 37.82
C LEU A 907 -6.05 -22.00 38.88
N PHE A 908 -5.15 -22.97 38.99
CA PHE A 908 -5.18 -24.06 39.96
C PHE A 908 -4.02 -23.95 40.94
N ARG A 909 -4.27 -24.24 42.22
CA ARG A 909 -3.23 -24.44 43.23
C ARG A 909 -2.82 -25.90 43.21
N VAL A 910 -1.53 -26.16 43.07
CA VAL A 910 -0.98 -27.50 42.90
C VAL A 910 -0.13 -27.86 44.12
N THR A 911 -0.25 -29.09 44.61
CA THR A 911 0.65 -29.66 45.62
C THR A 911 1.68 -30.56 44.94
N GLU A 912 2.82 -30.82 45.60
CA GLU A 912 3.85 -31.74 45.07
C GLU A 912 3.28 -33.16 44.80
N GLU A 913 2.29 -33.60 45.58
CA GLU A 913 1.60 -34.87 45.37
C GLU A 913 0.67 -34.85 44.15
N ASP A 914 -0.03 -33.74 43.90
CA ASP A 914 -0.90 -33.58 42.73
C ASP A 914 -0.08 -33.59 41.43
N GLU A 915 1.09 -32.95 41.45
CA GLU A 915 2.03 -32.91 40.32
C GLU A 915 2.60 -34.30 40.01
N ALA A 916 3.00 -35.05 41.03
CA ALA A 916 3.46 -36.44 40.88
C ALA A 916 2.37 -37.38 40.33
N GLN A 917 1.09 -37.03 40.51
CA GLN A 917 -0.07 -37.81 40.04
C GLN A 917 -0.73 -37.23 38.79
N GLY A 918 -0.17 -36.16 38.19
CA GLY A 918 -0.71 -35.51 36.99
C GLY A 918 -2.10 -34.88 37.18
N ARG A 919 -2.50 -34.56 38.42
CA ARG A 919 -3.80 -33.94 38.70
C ARG A 919 -3.73 -32.42 38.46
N PRO A 920 -4.80 -31.80 37.95
CA PRO A 920 -4.83 -30.36 37.67
C PRO A 920 -4.72 -29.48 38.92
N GLY A 921 -4.90 -30.03 40.13
CA GLY A 921 -4.90 -29.29 41.39
C GLY A 921 -6.27 -28.68 41.72
N ARG A 922 -6.34 -27.89 42.79
CA ARG A 922 -7.58 -27.24 43.25
C ARG A 922 -7.79 -25.92 42.51
N LEU A 923 -8.92 -25.75 41.83
CA LEU A 923 -9.28 -24.48 41.16
C LEU A 923 -9.37 -23.34 42.20
N VAL A 924 -8.69 -22.23 41.92
CA VAL A 924 -8.61 -21.04 42.77
C VAL A 924 -9.45 -19.92 42.20
N LYS A 925 -9.18 -19.55 40.94
CA LYS A 925 -9.84 -18.45 40.25
C LYS A 925 -9.89 -18.73 38.75
N SER A 926 -10.92 -18.25 38.08
CA SER A 926 -11.05 -18.26 36.62
C SER A 926 -11.29 -16.83 36.15
N ARG A 927 -10.78 -16.49 34.97
CA ARG A 927 -10.96 -15.18 34.34
C ARG A 927 -11.07 -15.36 32.83
N VAL A 928 -11.76 -14.43 32.18
CA VAL A 928 -11.87 -14.33 30.72
C VAL A 928 -11.03 -13.14 30.28
N THR A 929 -10.27 -13.28 29.20
CA THR A 929 -9.49 -12.17 28.64
C THR A 929 -10.39 -11.12 27.98
N ASP A 930 -9.93 -9.88 27.96
CA ASP A 930 -10.60 -8.79 27.23
C ASP A 930 -10.27 -8.79 25.73
N LYS A 931 -10.75 -7.79 24.96
CA LYS A 931 -10.45 -7.63 23.52
C LYS A 931 -8.94 -7.61 23.21
N GLY A 932 -8.13 -7.17 24.18
CA GLY A 932 -6.66 -7.15 24.07
C GLY A 932 -5.98 -8.43 24.55
N GLY A 933 -6.71 -9.51 24.80
CA GLY A 933 -6.18 -10.78 25.31
C GLY A 933 -5.62 -10.70 26.74
N ARG A 934 -5.89 -9.64 27.49
CA ARG A 934 -5.21 -9.35 28.75
C ARG A 934 -5.82 -10.10 29.92
N TYR A 935 -4.98 -10.48 30.87
CA TYR A 935 -5.38 -11.06 32.15
C TYR A 935 -4.33 -10.77 33.24
N PHE A 936 -4.72 -10.95 34.50
CA PHE A 936 -3.79 -10.99 35.63
C PHE A 936 -4.39 -11.84 36.76
N PHE A 937 -3.57 -12.32 37.69
CA PHE A 937 -4.08 -12.92 38.94
C PHE A 937 -3.30 -12.43 40.14
N LEU A 938 -4.00 -11.92 41.16
CA LEU A 938 -3.44 -11.66 42.48
C LEU A 938 -3.66 -12.89 43.37
N VAL A 939 -2.57 -13.48 43.87
CA VAL A 939 -2.57 -14.76 44.61
C VAL A 939 -1.69 -14.71 45.86
N ALA A 940 -1.99 -15.60 46.81
CA ALA A 940 -1.10 -15.84 47.93
C ALA A 940 0.15 -16.61 47.48
N ALA A 941 1.21 -16.62 48.30
CA ALA A 941 2.39 -17.41 48.01
C ALA A 941 2.05 -18.92 47.95
N GLY A 942 2.61 -19.61 46.96
CA GLY A 942 2.33 -21.02 46.71
C GLY A 942 2.67 -21.43 45.28
N ARG A 943 2.44 -22.71 44.97
CA ARG A 943 2.64 -23.28 43.64
C ARG A 943 1.31 -23.35 42.89
N TYR A 944 1.32 -22.87 41.65
CA TYR A 944 0.13 -22.74 40.81
C TYR A 944 0.36 -23.27 39.41
N ARG A 945 -0.72 -23.66 38.73
CA ARG A 945 -0.72 -24.01 37.30
C ARG A 945 -1.93 -23.36 36.66
N MET A 946 -1.76 -22.78 35.47
CA MET A 946 -2.85 -22.24 34.66
C MET A 946 -3.20 -23.18 33.51
N THR A 947 -4.48 -23.27 33.18
CA THR A 947 -4.98 -23.88 31.94
C THR A 947 -5.82 -22.88 31.17
N ILE A 948 -5.70 -22.90 29.84
CA ILE A 948 -6.26 -21.91 28.95
C ILE A 948 -7.07 -22.61 27.87
N THR A 949 -8.27 -22.12 27.61
CA THR A 949 -9.18 -22.70 26.61
C THR A 949 -9.83 -21.59 25.77
N LYS A 950 -9.74 -21.70 24.45
CA LYS A 950 -10.43 -20.89 23.43
C LYS A 950 -10.73 -21.78 22.23
N ALA A 951 -11.88 -21.61 21.58
CA ALA A 951 -12.22 -22.37 20.37
C ALA A 951 -11.23 -22.06 19.24
N GLY A 952 -10.86 -23.08 18.46
CA GLY A 952 -9.92 -22.94 17.33
C GLY A 952 -8.46 -22.66 17.73
N HIS A 953 -8.11 -22.78 19.01
CA HIS A 953 -6.74 -22.56 19.50
C HIS A 953 -6.29 -23.70 20.41
N GLN A 954 -5.01 -24.06 20.33
CA GLN A 954 -4.37 -25.13 21.09
C GLN A 954 -3.39 -24.54 22.12
N PHE A 955 -3.39 -25.14 23.31
CA PHE A 955 -2.46 -24.82 24.40
C PHE A 955 -2.01 -26.12 25.08
N PRO A 956 -0.72 -26.30 25.43
CA PRO A 956 0.40 -25.39 25.18
C PRO A 956 0.72 -25.18 23.70
N SER A 957 1.44 -24.11 23.38
CA SER A 957 1.99 -23.88 22.04
C SER A 957 3.11 -24.88 21.75
N GLU A 958 3.06 -25.53 20.59
CA GLU A 958 4.11 -26.37 20.01
C GLU A 958 5.18 -25.52 19.31
N TYR A 959 4.78 -24.41 18.66
CA TYR A 959 5.69 -23.50 17.96
C TYR A 959 6.72 -22.83 18.88
N LEU A 960 6.32 -22.51 20.10
CA LEU A 960 7.15 -21.82 21.07
C LEU A 960 7.53 -22.72 22.25
N ASP A 961 7.61 -24.05 22.03
CA ASP A 961 8.00 -24.96 23.11
C ASP A 961 9.36 -24.56 23.68
N ARG A 962 9.42 -24.39 25.00
CA ARG A 962 10.62 -24.03 25.79
C ARG A 962 11.23 -22.65 25.51
N GLU A 963 10.60 -21.83 24.67
CA GLU A 963 11.05 -20.45 24.47
C GLU A 963 10.62 -19.57 25.65
N GLN A 964 11.53 -18.76 26.19
CA GLN A 964 11.20 -17.90 27.34
C GLN A 964 10.72 -16.50 26.91
N VAL A 965 10.88 -16.20 25.62
CA VAL A 965 10.73 -14.87 25.05
C VAL A 965 10.27 -14.96 23.60
N ASP A 966 9.28 -14.14 23.22
CA ASP A 966 8.78 -14.07 21.85
C ASP A 966 8.40 -12.62 21.49
N GLY A 967 9.11 -12.01 20.54
CA GLY A 967 8.83 -10.64 20.09
C GLY A 967 8.84 -9.60 21.22
N SER A 968 7.69 -8.99 21.50
CA SER A 968 7.46 -8.05 22.61
C SER A 968 7.11 -8.75 23.94
N PHE A 969 6.73 -10.02 23.89
CA PHE A 969 6.28 -10.82 25.02
C PHE A 969 7.48 -11.43 25.77
N LEU A 970 7.45 -11.31 27.09
CA LEU A 970 8.46 -11.82 28.02
C LEU A 970 7.80 -12.77 29.03
N ASP A 971 8.57 -13.68 29.62
CA ASP A 971 8.06 -14.64 30.60
C ASP A 971 6.90 -15.48 30.02
N LEU A 972 7.17 -16.18 28.91
CA LEU A 972 6.18 -17.05 28.26
C LEU A 972 5.85 -18.26 29.13
N TYR A 973 4.57 -18.63 29.16
CA TYR A 973 4.04 -19.74 29.95
C TYR A 973 3.57 -20.89 29.07
N HIS A 974 4.02 -22.11 29.39
CA HIS A 974 3.84 -23.31 28.57
C HIS A 974 3.11 -24.43 29.33
N GLY A 975 2.47 -24.12 30.46
CA GLY A 975 1.70 -25.09 31.24
C GLY A 975 2.42 -25.68 32.47
N GLU A 976 3.66 -25.26 32.72
CA GLU A 976 4.45 -25.66 33.87
C GLU A 976 3.89 -25.14 35.21
N ALA A 977 4.42 -25.63 36.34
CA ALA A 977 4.06 -25.09 37.64
C ALA A 977 4.81 -23.77 37.91
N ILE A 978 4.08 -22.73 38.29
CA ILE A 978 4.58 -21.41 38.67
C ILE A 978 4.71 -21.34 40.20
N ASP A 979 5.92 -21.05 40.67
CA ASP A 979 6.20 -20.78 42.09
C ASP A 979 6.06 -19.29 42.39
N VAL A 980 5.02 -18.93 43.15
CA VAL A 980 4.71 -17.56 43.56
C VAL A 980 5.28 -17.31 44.95
N SER A 981 6.23 -16.37 45.04
CA SER A 981 6.84 -15.93 46.31
C SER A 981 6.04 -14.81 46.96
N GLU A 982 6.28 -14.53 48.25
CA GLU A 982 5.55 -13.46 48.97
C GLU A 982 5.73 -12.06 48.36
N ASN A 983 6.84 -11.82 47.66
CA ASN A 983 7.18 -10.56 47.00
C ASN A 983 6.70 -10.48 45.54
N ASP A 984 6.19 -11.58 44.98
CA ASP A 984 5.77 -11.71 43.57
C ASP A 984 4.38 -12.32 43.53
N ALA A 985 3.41 -11.62 44.11
CA ALA A 985 2.06 -12.13 44.34
C ALA A 985 1.14 -12.04 43.12
N VAL A 986 1.64 -11.57 41.98
CA VAL A 986 0.86 -11.42 40.75
C VAL A 986 1.40 -12.35 39.67
N ILE A 987 0.50 -13.10 39.06
CA ILE A 987 0.78 -13.93 37.88
C ILE A 987 0.37 -13.13 36.64
N THR A 988 1.35 -12.79 35.81
CA THR A 988 1.21 -11.96 34.60
C THR A 988 1.96 -12.56 33.40
N ALA A 989 2.16 -13.87 33.38
CA ALA A 989 2.93 -14.51 32.32
C ALA A 989 2.24 -14.34 30.95
N ASN A 990 2.99 -14.22 29.87
CA ASN A 990 2.37 -14.17 28.53
C ASN A 990 2.12 -15.59 28.05
N ILE A 991 0.98 -15.83 27.39
CA ILE A 991 0.50 -17.17 27.06
C ILE A 991 0.35 -17.26 25.55
N PRO A 992 1.29 -17.90 24.83
CA PRO A 992 1.12 -18.20 23.42
C PRO A 992 0.12 -19.35 23.24
N MET A 993 -0.74 -19.23 22.22
CA MET A 993 -1.65 -20.28 21.78
C MET A 993 -1.55 -20.47 20.27
N ASP A 994 -1.58 -21.71 19.82
CA ASP A 994 -1.47 -22.03 18.40
C ASP A 994 -2.84 -22.08 17.76
N PRO A 995 -3.08 -21.45 16.59
CA PRO A 995 -4.33 -21.62 15.87
C PRO A 995 -4.43 -23.07 15.36
N SER A 996 -5.62 -23.67 15.40
CA SER A 996 -5.83 -25.06 14.93
C SER A 996 -5.71 -25.22 13.40
N GLN A 997 -5.49 -24.12 12.66
CA GLN A 997 -5.31 -24.04 11.21
C GLN A 997 -3.93 -23.43 10.88
N ALA A 998 -2.90 -23.85 11.60
CA ALA A 998 -1.59 -23.19 11.59
C ALA A 998 -0.86 -23.20 10.25
N GLU A 999 -1.18 -24.14 9.34
CA GLU A 999 -0.60 -24.19 7.99
C GLU A 999 -1.01 -23.00 7.10
N LYS A 1000 -2.08 -22.26 7.43
CA LYS A 1000 -2.62 -21.15 6.62
C LYS A 1000 -2.11 -19.75 7.00
N TYR A 1001 -1.37 -19.59 8.10
CA TYR A 1001 -0.96 -18.27 8.59
C TYR A 1001 0.56 -18.12 8.60
N GLN A 1002 1.11 -17.27 7.74
CA GLN A 1002 2.51 -16.84 7.85
C GLN A 1002 2.63 -15.71 8.90
N ALA A 1003 3.67 -15.76 9.72
CA ALA A 1003 3.96 -14.70 10.68
C ALA A 1003 4.28 -13.37 9.95
N PRO A 1004 3.78 -12.22 10.39
CA PRO A 1004 4.00 -10.94 9.71
C PRO A 1004 5.49 -10.55 9.65
N LYS A 1005 5.97 -10.16 8.44
CA LYS A 1005 7.38 -9.84 8.09
C LYS A 1005 8.08 -8.86 9.05
N ASN A 1006 7.31 -7.96 9.68
CA ASN A 1006 7.82 -6.92 10.59
C ASN A 1006 8.38 -7.46 11.94
N VAL A 1007 8.04 -8.69 12.32
CA VAL A 1007 8.49 -9.32 13.57
C VAL A 1007 9.88 -9.98 13.43
N LEU A 1008 10.21 -10.47 12.23
CA LEU A 1008 11.51 -11.09 11.93
C LEU A 1008 12.65 -10.05 11.86
N TRP A 1009 12.40 -8.89 11.23
CA TRP A 1009 13.38 -7.80 11.12
C TRP A 1009 13.84 -7.28 12.50
N ARG A 1010 12.89 -7.08 13.43
CA ARG A 1010 13.17 -6.65 14.81
C ARG A 1010 13.94 -7.70 15.63
N THR A 1011 13.95 -8.96 15.19
CA THR A 1011 14.67 -10.06 15.83
C THR A 1011 16.11 -10.15 15.29
N ARG A 1012 16.31 -10.00 13.97
CA ARG A 1012 17.63 -9.89 13.33
C ARG A 1012 18.41 -8.65 13.83
N LEU A 1013 17.78 -7.48 13.95
CA LEU A 1013 18.39 -6.26 14.49
C LEU A 1013 18.95 -6.43 15.91
N ARG A 1014 18.35 -7.29 16.74
CA ARG A 1014 18.79 -7.52 18.13
C ARG A 1014 19.97 -8.48 18.24
N MET A 1015 20.08 -9.43 17.32
CA MET A 1015 21.29 -10.24 17.18
C MET A 1015 22.47 -9.33 16.79
N ILE A 1016 22.26 -8.40 15.86
CA ILE A 1016 23.25 -7.38 15.48
C ILE A 1016 23.64 -6.52 16.69
N GLN A 1017 22.70 -6.05 17.52
CA GLN A 1017 23.01 -5.25 18.71
C GLN A 1017 23.89 -5.99 19.75
N HIS A 1018 23.63 -7.27 20.00
CA HIS A 1018 24.46 -8.06 20.92
C HIS A 1018 25.83 -8.36 20.31
N SER A 1019 25.90 -8.63 19.02
CA SER A 1019 27.16 -8.81 18.28
C SER A 1019 28.02 -7.55 18.28
N VAL A 1020 27.42 -6.38 18.05
CA VAL A 1020 28.08 -5.05 18.12
C VAL A 1020 28.56 -4.72 19.54
N ALA A 1021 27.79 -5.07 20.57
CA ALA A 1021 28.21 -4.87 21.96
C ALA A 1021 29.37 -5.80 22.36
N ILE A 1022 29.48 -7.00 21.78
CA ILE A 1022 30.56 -7.96 22.07
C ILE A 1022 31.85 -7.63 21.28
N LEU A 1023 31.71 -7.06 20.07
CA LEU A 1023 32.84 -6.68 19.20
C LEU A 1023 33.84 -5.74 19.89
N GLY A 1024 33.39 -4.82 20.74
CA GLY A 1024 34.28 -3.92 21.49
C GLY A 1024 35.19 -4.66 22.50
N VAL A 1025 34.66 -5.70 23.15
CA VAL A 1025 35.44 -6.54 24.08
C VAL A 1025 36.42 -7.43 23.32
N ILE A 1026 36.00 -7.96 22.16
CA ILE A 1026 36.86 -8.78 21.29
C ILE A 1026 38.02 -7.94 20.75
N ALA A 1027 37.74 -6.75 20.19
CA ALA A 1027 38.76 -5.84 19.68
C ALA A 1027 39.76 -5.41 20.76
N SER A 1028 39.29 -5.11 21.98
CA SER A 1028 40.17 -4.77 23.10
C SER A 1028 41.03 -5.95 23.55
N THR A 1029 40.48 -7.18 23.50
CA THR A 1029 41.23 -8.41 23.83
C THR A 1029 42.31 -8.71 22.79
N VAL A 1030 42.00 -8.60 21.50
CA VAL A 1030 42.96 -8.77 20.39
C VAL A 1030 44.08 -7.72 20.49
N PHE A 1031 43.75 -6.47 20.78
CA PHE A 1031 44.74 -5.40 20.95
C PHE A 1031 45.65 -5.66 22.17
N ALA A 1032 45.10 -6.15 23.28
CA ALA A 1032 45.88 -6.53 24.46
C ALA A 1032 46.83 -7.72 24.20
N VAL A 1033 46.53 -8.58 23.23
CA VAL A 1033 47.41 -9.68 22.78
C VAL A 1033 48.52 -9.16 21.86
N ILE A 1034 48.21 -8.24 20.94
CA ILE A 1034 49.20 -7.63 20.03
C ILE A 1034 50.19 -6.74 20.81
N ARG A 1035 49.72 -6.03 21.84
CA ARG A 1035 50.54 -5.20 22.74
C ARG A 1035 50.19 -5.45 24.22
N PRO A 1036 50.80 -6.45 24.87
CA PRO A 1036 50.52 -6.76 26.27
C PRO A 1036 51.13 -5.71 27.19
N ASN A 1037 50.28 -4.86 27.75
CA ASN A 1037 50.63 -3.85 28.76
C ASN A 1037 49.67 -3.99 29.96
N ALA A 1038 50.12 -3.67 31.17
CA ALA A 1038 49.29 -3.75 32.37
C ALA A 1038 48.02 -2.88 32.26
N PHE A 1039 48.11 -1.76 31.53
CA PHE A 1039 46.98 -0.88 31.23
C PHE A 1039 45.96 -1.51 30.26
N SER A 1040 46.42 -2.15 29.17
CA SER A 1040 45.51 -2.79 28.21
C SER A 1040 44.76 -3.98 28.83
N LEU A 1041 45.44 -4.79 29.66
CA LEU A 1041 44.81 -5.88 30.40
C LEU A 1041 43.81 -5.38 31.47
N GLY A 1042 44.12 -4.27 32.17
CA GLY A 1042 43.20 -3.66 33.13
C GLY A 1042 41.92 -3.13 32.48
N MET A 1043 42.04 -2.54 31.29
CA MET A 1043 40.90 -1.98 30.55
C MET A 1043 39.97 -3.05 29.99
N VAL A 1044 40.50 -4.19 29.51
CA VAL A 1044 39.68 -5.37 29.16
C VAL A 1044 38.84 -5.81 30.37
N GLY A 1045 39.44 -5.85 31.57
CA GLY A 1045 38.71 -6.16 32.80
C GLY A 1045 37.58 -5.18 33.12
N VAL A 1046 37.79 -3.88 32.90
CA VAL A 1046 36.76 -2.84 33.06
C VAL A 1046 35.63 -3.02 32.04
N GLN A 1047 35.94 -3.28 30.78
CA GLN A 1047 34.94 -3.50 29.73
C GLN A 1047 34.07 -4.74 30.00
N VAL A 1048 34.67 -5.85 30.43
CA VAL A 1048 33.91 -7.05 30.87
C VAL A 1048 33.01 -6.71 32.06
N GLY A 1049 33.50 -5.92 33.02
CA GLY A 1049 32.70 -5.44 34.15
C GLY A 1049 31.51 -4.59 33.73
N VAL A 1050 31.72 -3.64 32.80
CA VAL A 1050 30.67 -2.77 32.26
C VAL A 1050 29.66 -3.57 31.42
N TYR A 1051 30.09 -4.56 30.63
CA TYR A 1051 29.21 -5.46 29.89
C TYR A 1051 28.28 -6.23 30.83
N LEU A 1052 28.84 -6.84 31.87
CA LEU A 1052 28.06 -7.58 32.86
C LEU A 1052 27.11 -6.67 33.64
N LEU A 1053 27.52 -5.42 33.93
CA LEU A 1053 26.69 -4.42 34.58
C LEU A 1053 25.54 -3.94 33.66
N ALA A 1054 25.83 -3.62 32.39
CA ALA A 1054 24.85 -3.21 31.39
C ALA A 1054 23.83 -4.34 31.13
N ARG A 1055 24.29 -5.58 30.96
CA ARG A 1055 23.43 -6.77 30.85
C ARG A 1055 22.55 -6.98 32.08
N ARG A 1056 23.05 -6.66 33.27
CA ARG A 1056 22.27 -6.74 34.52
C ARG A 1056 21.24 -5.61 34.62
N LEU A 1057 21.57 -4.40 34.19
CA LEU A 1057 20.68 -3.22 34.22
C LEU A 1057 19.65 -3.22 33.07
N ALA A 1058 19.93 -3.93 31.97
CA ALA A 1058 19.02 -4.10 30.84
C ALA A 1058 17.82 -5.02 31.13
N ARG A 1059 17.87 -5.85 32.20
CA ARG A 1059 16.72 -6.65 32.63
C ARG A 1059 15.69 -5.75 33.34
N PRO A 1060 14.49 -5.53 32.78
CA PRO A 1060 13.46 -4.72 33.44
C PRO A 1060 12.96 -5.40 34.71
N ARG A 1061 12.71 -4.61 35.78
CA ARG A 1061 12.03 -5.09 36.99
C ARG A 1061 10.54 -5.30 36.71
N LYS A 1062 9.91 -6.31 37.32
CA LYS A 1062 8.45 -6.47 37.29
C LYS A 1062 7.79 -5.27 38.00
N PRO A 1063 6.80 -4.59 37.39
CA PRO A 1063 6.04 -3.55 38.07
C PRO A 1063 5.23 -4.17 39.21
N ILE A 1064 5.06 -3.42 40.29
CA ILE A 1064 4.14 -3.77 41.37
C ILE A 1064 2.76 -3.30 40.91
N SER A 1065 1.79 -4.21 40.80
CA SER A 1065 0.45 -3.91 40.29
C SER A 1065 -0.66 -4.17 41.32
N TRP A 1066 -0.40 -3.91 42.61
CA TRP A 1066 -1.37 -4.08 43.69
C TRP A 1066 -1.29 -2.96 44.74
N GLY A 1067 -2.45 -2.56 45.25
CA GLY A 1067 -2.60 -1.61 46.35
C GLY A 1067 -2.94 -2.32 47.65
N ILE A 1068 -2.74 -1.65 48.78
CA ILE A 1068 -3.00 -2.18 50.13
C ILE A 1068 -4.03 -1.31 50.84
N VAL A 1069 -5.02 -1.95 51.45
CA VAL A 1069 -5.96 -1.28 52.36
C VAL A 1069 -5.46 -1.40 53.80
N TYR A 1070 -5.28 -0.27 54.48
CA TYR A 1070 -4.83 -0.16 55.86
C TYR A 1070 -5.94 0.32 56.78
N ASP A 1071 -5.82 -0.02 58.06
CA ASP A 1071 -6.56 0.61 59.14
C ASP A 1071 -5.88 1.94 59.51
N GLN A 1072 -6.61 3.06 59.39
CA GLN A 1072 -6.07 4.38 59.73
C GLN A 1072 -5.63 4.48 61.20
N GLY A 1073 -6.26 3.75 62.11
CA GLY A 1073 -5.96 3.79 63.55
C GLY A 1073 -4.73 2.98 63.94
N THR A 1074 -4.51 1.82 63.31
CA THR A 1074 -3.42 0.89 63.69
C THR A 1074 -2.28 0.79 62.67
N GLY A 1075 -2.47 1.30 61.45
CA GLY A 1075 -1.52 1.19 60.33
C GLY A 1075 -1.34 -0.25 59.83
N ARG A 1076 -2.16 -1.20 60.27
CA ARG A 1076 -2.08 -2.61 59.87
C ARG A 1076 -2.89 -2.85 58.58
N PRO A 1077 -2.45 -3.74 57.69
CA PRO A 1077 -3.23 -4.11 56.52
C PRO A 1077 -4.53 -4.83 56.91
N LEU A 1078 -5.62 -4.51 56.21
CA LEU A 1078 -6.96 -5.04 56.46
C LEU A 1078 -7.31 -6.15 55.46
N SER A 1079 -7.45 -7.37 55.98
CA SER A 1079 -7.93 -8.53 55.22
C SER A 1079 -9.44 -8.48 54.94
N ARG A 1080 -9.91 -9.15 53.87
CA ARG A 1080 -11.34 -9.34 53.55
C ARG A 1080 -12.16 -8.05 53.39
N VAL A 1081 -11.54 -6.95 53.00
CA VAL A 1081 -12.24 -5.74 52.56
C VAL A 1081 -12.91 -6.03 51.23
N VAL A 1082 -14.19 -5.70 51.10
CA VAL A 1082 -14.94 -5.81 49.85
C VAL A 1082 -14.66 -4.55 49.04
N ALA A 1083 -13.85 -4.69 47.99
CA ALA A 1083 -13.58 -3.65 47.01
C ALA A 1083 -14.49 -3.89 45.79
N ARG A 1084 -15.17 -2.85 45.30
CA ARG A 1084 -16.03 -2.91 44.11
C ARG A 1084 -15.75 -1.74 43.20
N VAL A 1085 -15.71 -1.97 41.89
CA VAL A 1085 -15.54 -0.91 40.89
C VAL A 1085 -16.75 -0.82 39.98
N PHE A 1086 -17.14 0.42 39.66
CA PHE A 1086 -18.36 0.76 38.96
C PHE A 1086 -18.09 1.74 37.83
N GLU A 1087 -18.89 1.64 36.77
CA GLU A 1087 -18.98 2.65 35.71
C GLU A 1087 -20.06 3.70 36.07
N PRO A 1088 -19.74 5.01 36.07
CA PRO A 1088 -20.61 6.05 36.61
C PRO A 1088 -21.85 6.30 35.73
N LYS A 1089 -21.76 6.17 34.39
CA LYS A 1089 -22.87 6.48 33.46
C LYS A 1089 -24.13 5.64 33.73
N TYR A 1090 -23.96 4.37 34.10
CA TYR A 1090 -25.07 3.43 34.32
C TYR A 1090 -25.06 2.78 35.71
N ASN A 1091 -24.15 3.20 36.59
CA ASN A 1091 -23.88 2.53 37.86
C ASN A 1091 -23.65 1.01 37.71
N LYS A 1092 -22.98 0.63 36.62
CA LYS A 1092 -22.75 -0.77 36.25
C LYS A 1092 -21.63 -1.33 37.12
N LEU A 1093 -21.92 -2.35 37.91
CA LEU A 1093 -20.90 -3.08 38.68
C LEU A 1093 -20.03 -3.89 37.71
N LEU A 1094 -18.73 -3.60 37.66
CA LEU A 1094 -17.80 -4.27 36.77
C LEU A 1094 -17.13 -5.46 37.46
N GLU A 1095 -16.51 -5.23 38.62
CA GLU A 1095 -15.83 -6.29 39.37
C GLU A 1095 -15.98 -6.08 40.89
N THR A 1096 -16.03 -7.20 41.63
CA THR A 1096 -15.91 -7.23 43.09
C THR A 1096 -14.72 -8.09 43.47
N GLN A 1097 -13.84 -7.56 44.32
CA GLN A 1097 -12.68 -8.28 44.84
C GLN A 1097 -12.64 -8.21 46.38
N LEU A 1098 -12.15 -9.28 47.00
CA LEU A 1098 -11.83 -9.31 48.42
C LEU A 1098 -10.33 -9.11 48.61
N THR A 1099 -9.92 -8.24 49.54
CA THR A 1099 -8.51 -8.14 49.90
C THR A 1099 -8.00 -9.42 50.54
N ASP A 1100 -6.75 -9.77 50.27
CA ASP A 1100 -6.11 -10.95 50.85
C ASP A 1100 -5.70 -10.73 52.32
N SER A 1101 -5.02 -11.71 52.95
CA SER A 1101 -4.58 -11.59 54.35
C SER A 1101 -3.61 -10.42 54.60
N LYS A 1102 -3.01 -9.85 53.56
CA LYS A 1102 -2.10 -8.70 53.61
C LYS A 1102 -2.78 -7.41 53.12
N GLY A 1103 -4.11 -7.41 52.96
CA GLY A 1103 -4.89 -6.25 52.55
C GLY A 1103 -4.73 -5.87 51.07
N ARG A 1104 -4.17 -6.76 50.23
CA ARG A 1104 -3.85 -6.44 48.83
C ARG A 1104 -5.07 -6.55 47.92
N TYR A 1105 -5.21 -5.61 46.99
CA TYR A 1105 -6.21 -5.61 45.91
C TYR A 1105 -5.65 -5.03 44.61
N ALA A 1106 -6.32 -5.29 43.49
CA ALA A 1106 -6.01 -4.70 42.20
C ALA A 1106 -7.19 -4.89 41.23
N PHE A 1107 -7.56 -3.83 40.51
CA PHE A 1107 -8.50 -3.90 39.37
C PHE A 1107 -7.79 -3.57 38.07
N MET A 1108 -8.25 -4.10 36.95
CA MET A 1108 -7.78 -3.70 35.62
C MET A 1108 -8.90 -2.90 34.97
N LEU A 1109 -8.63 -1.65 34.65
CA LEU A 1109 -9.62 -0.69 34.16
C LEU A 1109 -9.22 -0.22 32.77
N GLY A 1110 -10.14 -0.35 31.81
CA GLY A 1110 -9.94 0.13 30.44
C GLY A 1110 -10.20 1.64 30.28
N PRO A 1111 -10.12 2.18 29.07
CA PRO A 1111 -10.32 3.60 28.79
C PRO A 1111 -11.76 4.04 29.09
N ASN A 1112 -12.03 4.53 30.32
CA ASN A 1112 -13.33 5.05 30.74
C ASN A 1112 -13.18 5.80 32.08
N GLN A 1113 -14.25 6.43 32.56
CA GLN A 1113 -14.34 6.91 33.94
C GLN A 1113 -14.94 5.82 34.84
N TYR A 1114 -14.42 5.70 36.06
CA TYR A 1114 -14.89 4.75 37.06
C TYR A 1114 -15.01 5.40 38.44
N TYR A 1115 -15.64 4.66 39.35
CA TYR A 1115 -15.50 4.90 40.79
C TYR A 1115 -15.40 3.57 41.55
N ALA A 1116 -14.69 3.57 42.67
CA ALA A 1116 -14.48 2.37 43.47
C ALA A 1116 -14.96 2.56 44.92
N THR A 1117 -15.56 1.52 45.50
CA THR A 1117 -16.02 1.51 46.89
C THR A 1117 -15.31 0.41 47.68
N PHE A 1118 -14.96 0.71 48.92
CA PHE A 1118 -14.28 -0.20 49.84
C PHE A 1118 -15.08 -0.31 51.13
N LYS A 1119 -15.51 -1.53 51.46
CA LYS A 1119 -16.36 -1.80 52.62
C LYS A 1119 -15.84 -2.95 53.45
N LYS A 1120 -15.77 -2.76 54.77
CA LYS A 1120 -15.48 -3.81 55.76
C LYS A 1120 -16.29 -3.56 57.01
N ASP A 1121 -16.80 -4.61 57.63
CA ASP A 1121 -17.60 -4.50 58.85
C ASP A 1121 -16.77 -3.88 59.99
N GLY A 1122 -17.33 -2.85 60.67
CA GLY A 1122 -16.65 -2.07 61.71
C GLY A 1122 -15.78 -0.91 61.19
N PHE A 1123 -15.77 -0.67 59.88
CA PHE A 1123 -15.09 0.45 59.22
C PHE A 1123 -16.08 1.23 58.33
N GLU A 1124 -15.90 2.54 58.25
CA GLU A 1124 -16.67 3.41 57.38
C GLU A 1124 -16.41 3.04 55.91
N GLN A 1125 -17.45 3.01 55.09
CA GLN A 1125 -17.31 2.78 53.66
C GLN A 1125 -16.62 3.99 53.02
N GLN A 1126 -15.56 3.72 52.25
CA GLN A 1126 -14.85 4.75 51.49
C GLN A 1126 -15.09 4.60 49.99
N GLU A 1127 -15.31 5.73 49.32
CA GLU A 1127 -15.52 5.81 47.87
C GLU A 1127 -14.46 6.70 47.23
N ILE A 1128 -13.96 6.28 46.06
CA ILE A 1128 -12.98 6.99 45.25
C ILE A 1128 -13.64 7.32 43.92
N GLN A 1129 -13.90 8.62 43.67
CA GLN A 1129 -14.47 9.16 42.43
C GLN A 1129 -13.93 10.59 42.16
N PRO A 1130 -13.63 10.98 40.90
CA PRO A 1130 -13.56 10.13 39.71
C PRO A 1130 -12.22 9.40 39.61
N ILE A 1131 -12.28 8.17 39.10
CA ILE A 1131 -11.12 7.43 38.62
C ILE A 1131 -11.14 7.57 37.08
N ASP A 1132 -10.38 8.52 36.55
CA ASP A 1132 -10.43 8.88 35.13
C ASP A 1132 -9.30 8.20 34.32
N TYR A 1133 -9.68 7.27 33.45
CA TYR A 1133 -8.79 6.60 32.49
C TYR A 1133 -9.16 6.92 31.03
N THR A 1134 -9.98 7.94 30.76
CA THR A 1134 -10.45 8.27 29.39
C THR A 1134 -9.31 8.62 28.43
N SER A 1135 -8.25 9.26 28.92
CA SER A 1135 -7.06 9.64 28.12
C SER A 1135 -6.06 8.51 27.89
N LYS A 1136 -6.35 7.29 28.37
CA LYS A 1136 -5.43 6.16 28.28
C LYS A 1136 -5.81 5.27 27.12
N GLU A 1137 -4.88 5.01 26.21
CA GLU A 1137 -5.08 4.10 25.08
C GLU A 1137 -5.12 2.61 25.51
N GLU A 1138 -4.40 2.27 26.59
CA GLU A 1138 -4.37 0.90 27.14
C GLU A 1138 -4.97 0.85 28.56
N PRO A 1139 -5.64 -0.25 28.94
CA PRO A 1139 -6.05 -0.49 30.32
C PRO A 1139 -4.86 -0.54 31.26
N GLU A 1140 -5.02 0.12 32.40
CA GLU A 1140 -4.03 0.17 33.47
C GLU A 1140 -4.57 -0.51 34.74
N ASP A 1141 -3.67 -0.92 35.62
CA ASP A 1141 -4.05 -1.42 36.93
C ASP A 1141 -4.41 -0.28 37.88
N PHE A 1142 -5.56 -0.40 38.55
CA PHE A 1142 -5.93 0.44 39.67
C PHE A 1142 -5.49 -0.24 40.98
N SER A 1143 -4.41 0.29 41.55
CA SER A 1143 -3.64 -0.31 42.65
C SER A 1143 -3.25 0.70 43.75
N GLN A 1144 -4.11 1.69 44.02
CA GLN A 1144 -3.84 2.73 45.01
C GLN A 1144 -3.82 2.18 46.46
N ASP A 1145 -2.94 2.69 47.31
CA ASP A 1145 -2.97 2.41 48.75
C ASP A 1145 -4.09 3.23 49.42
N LEU A 1146 -4.87 2.61 50.30
CA LEU A 1146 -6.06 3.20 50.92
C LEU A 1146 -6.07 3.03 52.43
N GLU A 1147 -6.57 4.01 53.18
CA GLU A 1147 -6.75 3.93 54.63
C GLU A 1147 -8.24 4.00 54.99
N LEU A 1148 -8.79 2.92 55.57
CA LEU A 1148 -10.17 2.90 56.06
C LEU A 1148 -10.26 3.39 57.51
N ARG A 1149 -11.28 4.21 57.79
CA ARG A 1149 -11.57 4.72 59.13
C ARG A 1149 -12.45 3.75 59.92
N PRO A 1150 -12.12 3.45 61.19
CA PRO A 1150 -13.04 2.74 62.08
C PRO A 1150 -14.30 3.56 62.35
N GLU A 1151 -15.48 2.94 62.39
CA GLU A 1151 -16.75 3.62 62.73
C GLU A 1151 -16.74 4.11 64.19
N GLU A 1152 -17.13 5.37 64.44
CA GLU A 1152 -17.17 5.96 65.78
C GLU A 1152 -18.07 5.14 66.74
N GLY A 1153 -17.46 4.55 67.78
CA GLY A 1153 -18.15 3.85 68.86
C GLY A 1153 -18.14 2.32 68.79
N VAL A 1154 -17.55 1.72 67.76
CA VAL A 1154 -17.40 0.26 67.61
C VAL A 1154 -15.93 -0.11 67.74
N GLN A 1155 -15.53 -0.86 68.78
CA GLN A 1155 -14.18 -1.45 68.81
C GLN A 1155 -14.07 -2.48 67.68
N PRO A 1156 -13.05 -2.40 66.81
CA PRO A 1156 -12.86 -3.41 65.76
C PRO A 1156 -12.67 -4.78 66.41
N PRO A 1157 -13.32 -5.84 65.88
CA PRO A 1157 -13.20 -7.18 66.44
C PRO A 1157 -11.73 -7.62 66.45
N GLN A 1158 -11.24 -8.05 67.61
CA GLN A 1158 -9.93 -8.69 67.73
C GLN A 1158 -9.97 -9.97 66.88
N GLU A 1159 -9.30 -9.97 65.73
CA GLU A 1159 -9.14 -11.17 64.89
C GLU A 1159 -8.40 -12.25 65.70
N SER A 1160 -9.15 -13.24 66.20
CA SER A 1160 -8.59 -14.39 66.88
C SER A 1160 -7.86 -15.28 65.86
N SER A 1161 -6.54 -15.35 66.00
CA SER A 1161 -5.71 -16.33 65.32
C SER A 1161 -5.99 -17.75 65.84
N GLU A 1162 -6.95 -18.45 65.26
CA GLU A 1162 -7.02 -19.91 65.35
C GLU A 1162 -6.90 -20.50 63.93
N PRO A 1163 -5.93 -21.39 63.66
CA PRO A 1163 -5.83 -22.06 62.37
C PRO A 1163 -6.80 -23.23 62.36
N ASN A 1164 -7.84 -23.19 61.51
CA ASN A 1164 -8.62 -24.38 61.21
C ASN A 1164 -8.02 -25.09 59.99
N SER A 1165 -7.76 -26.39 60.21
CA SER A 1165 -7.19 -27.42 59.33
C SER A 1165 -7.86 -27.56 57.98
#